data_AF-Q23I78-F1
#
_entry.id   AF-Q23I78-F1
#
_cell.length_a   1.000
_cell.length_b   1.000
_cell.length_c   1.000
_cell.angle_alpha   90.00
_cell.angle_beta   90.00
_cell.angle_gamma   90.00
#
_symmetry.space_group_name_H-M   'P 1'
#
loop_
_entity.id
_entity.type
_entity.pdbx_description
1 polymer ?
#
loop_
_entity_poly.entity_id
_entity_poly.type
_entity_poly.pdbx_seq_one_letter_code
_entity_poly.pdbx_strand_id
1 'polypeptide(L)'
;MLFKKTFICLSILLLLASAETLPGLDYIKSGYDGTKLLNDQLGQSKYPIFDLGPQNGESDFTVNGKTYKVPIMVQATQVSLRKESQCEGIFYSFSDFQKKYSESISFSAGLGIENFSISLGINHELDQFHQEITQNNKAVSVSQSYWAQYSLTTAPAFLMPLNPMFKQSLDALNRMAKEPTTDTQQTIYNQVINSFGTHYVTSAIMGGAAKIYTTLDQNYLKTVDIEQTKTQIGINFSYNVFQFKFGFNSTDLAQKLDENFKKNSNDIIIFSPEVDHISDPKAWSTWESTVPEKPQPVNTTVSYISDLAYEFPEVQAHLRKTIEFYLRNGRLPSIAEIQSFQVALQEPTQFIPGADIVGCGYDATSLSDKRCIFDLEGENYQWSNPNDPTIEFNVPEMLFVMNKPESITLNGTTIFSTFNDFVKETFWETREDSHGFLGFGGKHKRTQYHEYYEKIYQNYQKLALNLRQITWYTLKVPTFPKPPLNKIFEQSIKMLPTEFNEQNSQFFNQFIEAFGTHVVIEGDFGGLVYAEDWFESCLLNMHDEIWIREEISKRYDPFGCFRKDSTKQTDVKQISVEFKQNSEFHALLLGGTDSIPLSDWDKWVPSVKYNPKALNRKLVPLTNFVPNGPQKDALSAAILAIRQQAASEQESYISYLQQIAPPPKPICSLQQAKIPSFLEK
;
A
#
# COMPACT_ATOMS: atom_id res chain seq x y z
N MET A 1 70.63 41.26 30.17
CA MET A 1 70.65 39.79 30.29
C MET A 1 69.65 39.39 31.38
N LEU A 2 68.34 39.47 31.15
CA LEU A 2 67.46 38.47 30.50
C LEU A 2 67.43 37.11 31.22
N PHE A 3 66.59 37.01 32.26
CA PHE A 3 65.91 35.78 32.66
C PHE A 3 64.42 36.11 32.89
N LYS A 4 63.62 35.92 31.84
CA LYS A 4 62.15 35.91 31.91
C LYS A 4 61.73 34.49 32.29
N LYS A 5 61.10 34.34 33.46
CA LYS A 5 60.37 33.12 33.83
C LYS A 5 59.16 32.97 32.91
N THR A 6 59.19 31.91 32.12
CA THR A 6 58.13 31.49 31.20
C THR A 6 56.95 30.96 32.01
N PHE A 7 55.83 31.69 31.98
CA PHE A 7 54.51 31.16 32.30
C PHE A 7 54.19 30.09 31.23
N ILE A 8 54.19 28.82 31.61
CA ILE A 8 53.64 27.75 30.79
C ILE A 8 52.12 27.86 30.92
N CYS A 9 51.50 28.45 29.91
CA CYS A 9 50.06 28.44 29.73
C CYS A 9 49.65 26.98 29.49
N LEU A 10 49.01 26.38 30.48
CA LEU A 10 48.32 25.11 30.35
C LEU A 10 47.05 25.38 29.53
N SER A 11 47.22 25.56 28.22
CA SER A 11 46.12 25.55 27.26
C SER A 11 45.57 24.13 27.23
N ILE A 12 44.59 23.86 28.10
CA ILE A 12 43.67 22.74 27.95
C ILE A 12 42.97 22.99 26.61
N LEU A 13 43.52 22.41 25.53
CA LEU A 13 42.73 22.09 24.35
C LEU A 13 41.65 21.12 24.86
N LEU A 14 40.49 21.66 25.24
CA LEU A 14 39.25 20.92 25.10
C LEU A 14 39.17 20.62 23.61
N LEU A 15 39.63 19.43 23.22
CA LEU A 15 39.14 18.75 22.04
C LEU A 15 37.63 18.68 22.23
N LEU A 16 36.92 19.66 21.67
CA LEU A 16 35.50 19.55 21.38
C LEU A 16 35.40 18.36 20.44
N ALA A 17 35.23 17.16 21.03
CA ALA A 17 34.82 16.00 20.28
C ALA A 17 33.50 16.43 19.62
N SER A 18 33.54 16.68 18.32
CA SER A 18 32.34 16.91 17.54
C SER A 18 31.44 15.73 17.83
N ALA A 19 30.27 16.01 18.40
CA ALA A 19 29.32 14.96 18.75
C ALA A 19 29.09 14.09 17.50
N GLU A 20 29.27 12.78 17.66
CA GLU A 20 29.29 11.89 16.52
C GLU A 20 27.87 11.72 15.98
N THR A 21 27.71 11.85 14.66
CA THR A 21 26.44 11.60 13.99
C THR A 21 26.13 10.11 14.05
N LEU A 22 24.89 9.77 14.40
CA LEU A 22 24.45 8.39 14.40
C LEU A 22 24.60 7.78 12.98
N PRO A 23 25.28 6.63 12.81
CA PRO A 23 25.36 5.96 11.51
C PRO A 23 23.95 5.68 10.94
N GLY A 24 23.79 5.75 9.62
CA GLY A 24 22.48 5.54 8.99
C GLY A 24 21.70 6.83 8.68
N LEU A 25 22.01 7.95 9.34
CA LEU A 25 21.34 9.23 9.08
C LEU A 25 21.56 9.74 7.66
N ASP A 26 22.65 9.32 7.01
CA ASP A 26 22.96 9.58 5.62
C ASP A 26 22.05 8.82 4.63
N TYR A 27 21.44 7.72 5.02
CA TYR A 27 20.41 7.04 4.23
C TYR A 27 19.07 7.76 4.36
N ILE A 28 18.72 8.14 5.60
CA ILE A 28 17.47 8.85 5.91
C ILE A 28 17.38 10.21 5.21
N LYS A 29 18.48 10.98 5.18
CA LYS A 29 18.48 12.31 4.58
C LYS A 29 18.52 12.30 3.05
N SER A 30 18.83 11.16 2.43
CA SER A 30 19.17 11.08 1.02
C SER A 30 18.07 10.44 0.19
N GLY A 31 18.17 10.70 -1.10
CA GLY A 31 17.39 9.99 -2.09
C GLY A 31 17.79 8.54 -2.28
N TYR A 32 16.86 7.77 -2.82
CA TYR A 32 16.94 6.33 -2.98
C TYR A 32 16.50 5.92 -4.38
N ASP A 33 17.33 5.16 -5.09
CA ASP A 33 17.03 4.64 -6.43
C ASP A 33 16.52 3.20 -6.33
N GLY A 34 15.21 3.01 -6.50
CA GLY A 34 14.56 1.71 -6.39
C GLY A 34 14.91 0.72 -7.48
N THR A 35 15.54 1.16 -8.58
CA THR A 35 16.04 0.25 -9.62
C THR A 35 17.44 -0.30 -9.31
N LYS A 36 18.16 0.36 -8.40
CA LYS A 36 19.54 0.05 -8.05
C LYS A 36 19.64 -0.48 -6.65
N LEU A 37 19.12 -1.69 -6.44
CA LEU A 37 19.57 -2.53 -5.34
C LEU A 37 21.05 -2.81 -5.64
N LEU A 38 22.00 -2.38 -4.81
CA LEU A 38 23.43 -2.63 -5.05
C LEU A 38 24.00 -3.41 -3.87
N ASN A 39 24.57 -4.58 -4.12
CA ASN A 39 25.50 -5.28 -3.23
C ASN A 39 25.03 -5.44 -1.76
N ASP A 40 23.79 -5.90 -1.52
CA ASP A 40 23.20 -6.02 -0.16
C ASP A 40 23.27 -4.72 0.70
N GLN A 41 23.67 -3.59 0.09
CA GLN A 41 23.52 -2.24 0.61
C GLN A 41 22.23 -1.69 0.01
N LEU A 42 21.28 -1.34 0.87
CA LEU A 42 19.96 -0.88 0.47
C LEU A 42 20.08 0.46 -0.30
N GLY A 43 20.23 0.35 -1.63
CA GLY A 43 20.27 1.46 -2.59
C GLY A 43 21.54 2.29 -2.57
N GLN A 44 21.90 2.87 -3.72
CA GLN A 44 22.85 3.99 -3.73
C GLN A 44 22.16 5.20 -3.11
N SER A 45 22.64 5.64 -1.95
CA SER A 45 22.30 6.95 -1.39
C SER A 45 22.62 8.02 -2.45
N LYS A 46 21.58 8.74 -2.86
CA LYS A 46 21.65 9.82 -3.86
C LYS A 46 21.96 11.15 -3.16
N TYR A 47 21.81 12.26 -3.87
CA TYR A 47 21.95 13.56 -3.23
C TYR A 47 20.95 13.71 -2.07
N PRO A 48 21.31 14.46 -1.01
CA PRO A 48 20.43 14.75 0.11
C PRO A 48 19.11 15.38 -0.35
N ILE A 49 18.00 14.84 0.12
CA ILE A 49 16.64 15.35 -0.08
C ILE A 49 16.20 16.19 1.10
N PHE A 50 16.64 15.84 2.31
CA PHE A 50 16.31 16.56 3.54
C PHE A 50 17.53 17.28 4.12
N ASP A 51 17.29 18.45 4.71
CA ASP A 51 18.26 19.19 5.49
C ASP A 51 18.14 18.81 6.96
N LEU A 52 18.85 17.78 7.38
CA LEU A 52 18.84 17.31 8.77
C LEU A 52 19.99 17.89 9.60
N GLY A 53 20.42 19.12 9.29
CA GLY A 53 21.50 19.78 10.02
C GLY A 53 21.11 20.21 11.45
N PRO A 54 22.10 20.52 12.31
CA PRO A 54 21.87 20.89 13.72
C PRO A 54 20.95 22.10 13.92
N GLN A 55 20.85 22.98 12.92
CA GLN A 55 19.95 24.14 12.91
C GLN A 55 18.47 23.77 13.06
N ASN A 56 18.11 22.54 12.71
CA ASN A 56 16.75 22.03 12.82
C ASN A 56 16.49 21.32 14.16
N GLY A 57 17.45 21.34 15.09
CA GLY A 57 17.37 20.74 16.41
C GLY A 57 17.83 19.29 16.44
N GLU A 58 18.44 18.90 17.57
CA GLU A 58 18.96 17.55 17.80
C GLU A 58 18.55 17.03 19.18
N SER A 59 18.50 15.71 19.31
CA SER A 59 18.31 14.96 20.53
C SER A 59 19.47 13.98 20.74
N ASP A 60 19.70 13.58 21.99
CA ASP A 60 20.69 12.57 22.32
C ASP A 60 20.09 11.16 22.24
N PHE A 61 20.77 10.26 21.54
CA PHE A 61 20.43 8.84 21.47
C PHE A 61 21.64 7.99 21.87
N THR A 62 21.47 7.06 22.79
CA THR A 62 22.57 6.20 23.27
C THR A 62 22.36 4.76 22.83
N VAL A 63 23.35 4.20 22.13
CA VAL A 63 23.37 2.80 21.71
C VAL A 63 24.79 2.24 21.84
N ASN A 64 24.92 0.99 22.27
CA ASN A 64 26.21 0.32 22.51
C ASN A 64 27.18 1.11 23.41
N GLY A 65 26.64 1.84 24.41
CA GLY A 65 27.43 2.64 25.34
C GLY A 65 27.97 3.95 24.76
N LYS A 66 27.55 4.34 23.56
CA LYS A 66 27.93 5.59 22.89
C LYS A 66 26.71 6.47 22.63
N THR A 67 26.84 7.75 22.92
CA THR A 67 25.78 8.76 22.71
C THR A 67 26.03 9.50 21.40
N TYR A 68 24.99 9.60 20.59
CA TYR A 68 24.98 10.23 19.27
C TYR A 68 23.96 11.35 19.22
N LYS A 69 24.20 12.34 18.35
CA LYS A 69 23.20 13.37 18.02
C LYS A 69 22.30 12.89 16.90
N VAL A 70 21.00 13.04 17.11
CA VAL A 70 19.95 12.66 16.16
C VAL A 70 19.03 13.85 15.91
N PRO A 71 18.80 14.27 14.66
CA PRO A 71 17.87 15.35 14.31
C PRO A 71 16.48 15.10 14.90
N ILE A 72 15.81 16.13 15.43
CA ILE A 72 14.48 15.97 16.06
C ILE A 72 13.37 15.47 15.10
N MET A 73 13.62 15.58 13.79
CA MET A 73 12.75 15.07 12.73
C MET A 73 12.95 13.58 12.44
N VAL A 74 13.89 12.92 13.14
CA VAL A 74 14.17 11.50 13.03
C VAL A 74 14.06 10.88 14.43
N GLN A 75 13.19 9.90 14.57
CA GLN A 75 13.09 9.08 15.76
C GLN A 75 14.06 7.91 15.66
N ALA A 76 14.98 7.79 16.62
CA ALA A 76 15.85 6.63 16.77
C ALA A 76 15.37 5.74 17.92
N THR A 77 15.21 4.44 17.67
CA THR A 77 14.72 3.47 18.66
C THR A 77 15.63 2.26 18.73
N GLN A 78 16.00 1.80 19.92
CA GLN A 78 16.82 0.59 20.07
C GLN A 78 15.97 -0.67 19.82
N VAL A 79 16.51 -1.63 19.05
CA VAL A 79 15.79 -2.87 18.65
C VAL A 79 16.51 -4.14 19.14
N SER A 80 17.85 -4.16 19.16
CA SER A 80 18.71 -5.26 19.63
C SER A 80 18.14 -6.68 19.39
N LEU A 81 17.92 -7.02 18.12
CA LEU A 81 17.42 -8.33 17.69
C LEU A 81 18.51 -9.07 16.90
N ARG A 82 18.69 -10.37 17.17
CA ARG A 82 19.54 -11.25 16.37
C ARG A 82 18.76 -12.49 15.96
N LYS A 83 18.85 -12.86 14.68
CA LYS A 83 18.12 -13.99 14.10
C LYS A 83 19.02 -14.73 13.12
N GLU A 84 19.02 -16.05 13.18
CA GLU A 84 19.66 -16.91 12.19
C GLU A 84 18.58 -17.76 11.51
N SER A 85 18.69 -17.89 10.19
CA SER A 85 17.69 -18.54 9.35
C SER A 85 18.40 -19.46 8.38
N GLN A 86 18.13 -20.74 8.52
CA GLN A 86 18.73 -21.79 7.68
C GLN A 86 17.74 -22.15 6.59
N CYS A 87 18.11 -21.92 5.32
CA CYS A 87 17.28 -22.19 4.15
C CYS A 87 15.89 -21.52 4.18
N GLU A 88 15.83 -20.23 3.82
CA GLU A 88 14.59 -19.45 3.72
C GLU A 88 13.70 -19.85 2.53
N GLY A 89 14.20 -20.70 1.64
CA GLY A 89 13.51 -21.18 0.45
C GLY A 89 14.49 -21.63 -0.62
N ILE A 90 14.00 -22.42 -1.57
CA ILE A 90 14.74 -22.80 -2.79
C ILE A 90 13.97 -22.22 -3.97
N PHE A 91 14.62 -21.30 -4.69
CA PHE A 91 14.04 -20.52 -5.77
C PHE A 91 14.49 -21.08 -7.11
N TYR A 92 13.53 -21.66 -7.85
CA TYR A 92 13.77 -22.27 -9.16
C TYR A 92 13.66 -21.27 -10.32
N SER A 93 13.03 -20.12 -10.07
CA SER A 93 12.88 -19.04 -11.04
C SER A 93 13.56 -17.76 -10.53
N PHE A 94 14.07 -16.95 -11.46
CA PHE A 94 14.69 -15.69 -11.10
C PHE A 94 13.67 -14.70 -10.53
N SER A 95 12.42 -14.75 -10.99
CA SER A 95 11.34 -13.89 -10.47
C SER A 95 11.05 -14.16 -8.99
N ASP A 96 10.96 -15.43 -8.59
CA ASP A 96 10.73 -15.78 -7.18
C ASP A 96 11.93 -15.40 -6.31
N PHE A 97 13.14 -15.64 -6.83
CA PHE A 97 14.38 -15.22 -6.14
C PHE A 97 14.44 -13.70 -5.98
N GLN A 98 14.12 -12.94 -7.03
CA GLN A 98 14.11 -11.48 -7.02
C GLN A 98 13.12 -10.94 -5.99
N LYS A 99 11.90 -11.53 -5.92
CA LYS A 99 10.92 -11.19 -4.90
C LYS A 99 11.50 -11.39 -3.50
N LYS A 100 12.11 -12.54 -3.23
CA LYS A 100 12.78 -12.81 -1.95
C LYS A 100 13.90 -11.82 -1.65
N TYR A 101 14.77 -11.57 -2.63
CA TYR A 101 15.91 -10.66 -2.51
C TYR A 101 15.46 -9.24 -2.13
N SER A 102 14.29 -8.84 -2.60
CA SER A 102 13.72 -7.51 -2.37
C SER A 102 12.91 -7.34 -1.09
N GLU A 103 12.60 -8.41 -0.34
CA GLU A 103 11.81 -8.35 0.91
C GLU A 103 12.44 -7.48 2.00
N SER A 104 13.75 -7.17 1.91
CA SER A 104 14.41 -6.22 2.80
C SER A 104 14.01 -4.76 2.54
N ILE A 105 13.18 -4.49 1.54
CA ILE A 105 12.68 -3.15 1.21
C ILE A 105 11.16 -3.17 1.17
N SER A 106 10.55 -2.38 2.05
CA SER A 106 9.13 -2.09 2.02
C SER A 106 8.89 -0.79 1.26
N PHE A 107 7.94 -0.79 0.32
CA PHE A 107 7.49 0.42 -0.36
C PHE A 107 6.18 0.84 0.29
N SER A 108 6.04 2.12 0.67
CA SER A 108 4.86 2.59 1.41
C SER A 108 3.68 2.99 0.51
N ALA A 109 3.73 2.70 -0.80
CA ALA A 109 2.71 3.11 -1.76
C ALA A 109 2.75 2.30 -3.07
N GLY A 110 1.87 1.32 -3.20
CA GLY A 110 1.12 0.99 -4.40
C GLY A 110 1.81 0.18 -5.49
N LEU A 111 3.13 0.05 -5.53
CA LEU A 111 3.80 -0.86 -6.46
C LEU A 111 4.45 -2.03 -5.71
N GLY A 112 3.85 -3.21 -5.85
CA GLY A 112 4.50 -4.47 -5.54
C GLY A 112 5.78 -4.65 -6.37
N ILE A 113 6.78 -5.27 -5.75
CA ILE A 113 8.13 -5.45 -6.31
C ILE A 113 8.11 -6.24 -7.63
N GLU A 114 7.05 -7.02 -7.86
CA GLU A 114 6.80 -7.80 -9.07
C GLU A 114 6.75 -6.93 -10.36
N ASN A 115 6.55 -5.61 -10.24
CA ASN A 115 6.52 -4.68 -11.36
C ASN A 115 7.85 -3.92 -11.60
N PHE A 116 8.88 -4.15 -10.79
CA PHE A 116 10.18 -3.51 -11.00
C PHE A 116 11.00 -4.26 -12.04
N SER A 117 11.34 -3.57 -13.14
CA SER A 117 12.45 -4.04 -13.97
C SER A 117 13.74 -3.65 -13.26
N ILE A 118 14.22 -4.52 -12.39
CA ILE A 118 15.56 -4.36 -11.85
C ILE A 118 16.51 -4.51 -13.02
N SER A 119 17.26 -3.45 -13.31
CA SER A 119 18.24 -3.48 -14.39
C SER A 119 19.40 -4.39 -13.97
N LEU A 120 19.38 -5.63 -14.45
CA LEU A 120 20.40 -6.64 -14.20
C LEU A 120 21.82 -6.11 -14.49
N GLY A 121 21.97 -5.27 -15.52
CA GLY A 121 23.27 -4.71 -15.90
C GLY A 121 23.90 -3.73 -14.91
N ILE A 122 23.21 -3.36 -13.81
CA ILE A 122 23.72 -2.42 -12.80
C ILE A 122 24.13 -3.12 -11.50
N ASN A 123 23.57 -4.30 -11.19
CA ASN A 123 23.93 -5.09 -10.01
C ASN A 123 24.59 -6.41 -10.46
N HIS A 124 25.91 -6.49 -10.26
CA HIS A 124 26.72 -7.63 -10.71
C HIS A 124 26.29 -8.93 -10.02
N GLU A 125 25.91 -8.89 -8.74
CA GLU A 125 25.45 -10.05 -7.98
C GLU A 125 24.09 -10.56 -8.47
N LEU A 126 23.12 -9.68 -8.72
CA LEU A 126 21.82 -10.05 -9.28
C LEU A 126 21.94 -10.56 -10.71
N ASP A 127 22.82 -9.99 -11.53
CA ASP A 127 23.11 -10.53 -12.87
C ASP A 127 23.73 -11.93 -12.77
N GLN A 128 24.65 -12.14 -11.81
CA GLN A 128 25.22 -13.46 -11.56
C GLN A 128 24.12 -14.46 -11.19
N PHE A 129 23.20 -14.13 -10.27
CA PHE A 129 22.08 -15.02 -9.93
C PHE A 129 21.11 -15.24 -11.11
N HIS A 130 20.87 -14.21 -11.93
CA HIS A 130 20.08 -14.35 -13.14
C HIS A 130 20.73 -15.33 -14.12
N GLN A 131 22.04 -15.22 -14.36
CA GLN A 131 22.79 -16.16 -15.21
C GLN A 131 22.74 -17.58 -14.62
N GLU A 132 22.97 -17.74 -13.31
CA GLU A 132 22.93 -19.05 -12.66
C GLU A 132 21.55 -19.71 -12.81
N ILE A 133 20.47 -18.98 -12.57
CA ILE A 133 19.12 -19.53 -12.63
C ILE A 133 18.67 -19.77 -14.08
N THR A 134 18.83 -18.77 -14.96
CA THR A 134 18.23 -18.80 -16.30
C THR A 134 19.11 -19.46 -17.36
N GLN A 135 20.44 -19.33 -17.26
CA GLN A 135 21.38 -19.84 -18.25
C GLN A 135 22.04 -21.15 -17.79
N ASN A 136 22.43 -21.24 -16.52
CA ASN A 136 23.11 -22.41 -15.97
C ASN A 136 22.17 -23.46 -15.35
N ASN A 137 20.84 -23.24 -15.44
CA ASN A 137 19.81 -24.14 -14.94
C ASN A 137 20.04 -24.52 -13.46
N LYS A 138 20.36 -23.52 -12.64
CA LYS A 138 20.49 -23.64 -11.19
C LYS A 138 19.21 -23.17 -10.49
N ALA A 139 19.00 -23.64 -9.27
CA ALA A 139 18.12 -23.00 -8.29
C ALA A 139 19.00 -22.30 -7.25
N VAL A 140 18.45 -21.31 -6.54
CA VAL A 140 19.19 -20.59 -5.49
C VAL A 140 18.46 -20.77 -4.16
N SER A 141 19.20 -21.04 -3.10
CA SER A 141 18.69 -21.01 -1.73
C SER A 141 19.35 -19.88 -0.94
N VAL A 142 18.60 -19.26 -0.03
CA VAL A 142 19.11 -18.19 0.84
C VAL A 142 19.18 -18.69 2.28
N SER A 143 20.32 -18.55 2.93
CA SER A 143 20.45 -18.67 4.39
C SER A 143 21.08 -17.40 4.93
N GLN A 144 20.72 -16.96 6.13
CA GLN A 144 21.22 -15.70 6.66
C GLN A 144 21.37 -15.65 8.17
N SER A 145 22.31 -14.82 8.60
CA SER A 145 22.42 -14.30 9.96
C SER A 145 22.14 -12.80 9.94
N TYR A 146 21.17 -12.39 10.74
CA TYR A 146 20.61 -11.05 10.78
C TYR A 146 20.80 -10.46 12.18
N TRP A 147 21.23 -9.21 12.25
CA TRP A 147 21.39 -8.47 13.50
C TRP A 147 20.87 -7.05 13.32
N ALA A 148 19.79 -6.70 14.01
CA ALA A 148 19.28 -5.34 14.12
C ALA A 148 19.71 -4.72 15.45
N GLN A 149 20.23 -3.50 15.42
CA GLN A 149 20.64 -2.76 16.62
C GLN A 149 19.64 -1.67 16.99
N TYR A 150 19.24 -0.85 16.02
CA TYR A 150 18.29 0.25 16.21
C TYR A 150 17.52 0.51 14.90
N SER A 151 16.41 1.24 15.00
CA SER A 151 15.66 1.76 13.86
C SER A 151 15.71 3.27 13.82
N LEU A 152 15.57 3.83 12.62
CA LEU A 152 15.44 5.25 12.33
C LEU A 152 14.12 5.47 11.58
N THR A 153 13.30 6.42 12.01
CA THR A 153 12.01 6.72 11.36
C THR A 153 11.82 8.24 11.23
N THR A 154 11.42 8.72 10.05
CA THR A 154 11.27 10.15 9.77
C THR A 154 9.91 10.70 10.17
N ALA A 155 9.87 11.99 10.49
CA ALA A 155 8.62 12.75 10.46
C ALA A 155 8.00 12.76 9.03
N PRO A 156 6.72 13.10 8.89
CA PRO A 156 6.08 13.21 7.58
C PRO A 156 6.77 14.19 6.65
N ALA A 157 6.83 13.83 5.38
CA ALA A 157 7.32 14.63 4.26
C ALA A 157 7.12 16.16 4.39
N PHE A 158 5.90 16.63 4.67
CA PHE A 158 5.58 18.07 4.70
C PHE A 158 6.19 18.81 5.91
N LEU A 159 6.60 18.09 6.95
CA LEU A 159 7.33 18.64 8.10
C LEU A 159 8.85 18.53 7.93
N MET A 160 9.31 17.70 6.99
CA MET A 160 10.72 17.49 6.77
C MET A 160 11.31 18.70 6.02
N PRO A 161 12.33 19.37 6.59
CA PRO A 161 12.99 20.47 5.90
C PRO A 161 13.66 19.95 4.64
N LEU A 162 13.23 20.43 3.46
CA LEU A 162 13.84 20.02 2.21
C LEU A 162 15.25 20.63 2.07
N ASN A 163 16.16 19.83 1.55
CA ASN A 163 17.48 20.30 1.14
C ASN A 163 17.31 21.44 0.12
N PRO A 164 18.05 22.56 0.26
CA PRO A 164 17.91 23.72 -0.64
C PRO A 164 18.07 23.37 -2.13
N MET A 165 18.94 22.43 -2.46
CA MET A 165 19.17 22.00 -3.85
C MET A 165 17.99 21.17 -4.38
N PHE A 166 17.43 20.29 -3.55
CA PHE A 166 16.25 19.52 -3.93
C PHE A 166 15.03 20.43 -4.08
N LYS A 167 14.82 21.35 -3.13
CA LYS A 167 13.77 22.38 -3.20
C LYS A 167 13.88 23.21 -4.49
N GLN A 168 15.08 23.71 -4.80
CA GLN A 168 15.33 24.45 -6.03
C GLN A 168 15.04 23.62 -7.30
N SER A 169 15.25 22.30 -7.23
CA SER A 169 14.93 21.39 -8.34
C SER A 169 13.42 21.25 -8.54
N LEU A 170 12.64 21.15 -7.45
CA LEU A 170 11.18 21.19 -7.52
C LEU A 170 10.66 22.53 -8.06
N ASP A 171 11.22 23.65 -7.60
CA ASP A 171 10.89 24.98 -8.10
C ASP A 171 11.21 25.12 -9.60
N ALA A 172 12.32 24.53 -10.06
CA ALA A 172 12.69 24.52 -11.47
C ALA A 172 11.73 23.67 -12.31
N LEU A 173 11.31 22.51 -11.81
CA LEU A 173 10.26 21.70 -12.46
C LEU A 173 8.98 22.52 -12.60
N ASN A 174 8.52 23.17 -11.53
CA ASN A 174 7.30 23.98 -11.58
C ASN A 174 7.42 25.18 -12.54
N ARG A 175 8.59 25.84 -12.60
CA ARG A 175 8.78 27.01 -13.48
C ARG A 175 8.95 26.64 -14.95
N MET A 176 9.62 25.53 -15.25
CA MET A 176 10.12 25.23 -16.60
C MET A 176 9.44 24.02 -17.26
N ALA A 177 8.89 23.10 -16.46
CA ALA A 177 8.38 21.81 -16.91
C ALA A 177 7.11 21.38 -16.14
N LYS A 178 6.27 22.32 -15.70
CA LYS A 178 5.04 22.00 -14.98
C LYS A 178 4.17 20.99 -15.72
N GLU A 179 3.99 21.23 -17.02
CA GLU A 179 3.31 20.33 -17.97
C GLU A 179 4.25 20.13 -19.16
N PRO A 180 5.14 19.14 -19.12
CA PRO A 180 6.13 18.97 -20.16
C PRO A 180 5.44 18.55 -21.46
N THR A 181 5.76 19.24 -22.55
CA THR A 181 5.28 18.94 -23.91
C THR A 181 6.42 18.60 -24.86
N THR A 182 7.67 18.73 -24.39
CA THR A 182 8.89 18.50 -25.16
C THR A 182 9.86 17.64 -24.38
N ASP A 183 10.76 16.93 -25.08
CA ASP A 183 11.81 16.13 -24.45
C ASP A 183 12.77 16.98 -23.60
N THR A 184 13.00 18.24 -23.97
CA THR A 184 13.80 19.18 -23.17
C THR A 184 13.20 19.37 -21.78
N GLN A 185 11.87 19.49 -21.67
CA GLN A 185 11.19 19.63 -20.39
C GLN A 185 11.16 18.31 -19.61
N GLN A 186 10.90 17.18 -20.29
CA GLN A 186 10.97 15.85 -19.69
C GLN A 186 12.38 15.56 -19.12
N THR A 187 13.42 16.04 -19.80
CA THR A 187 14.81 15.89 -19.36
C THR A 187 15.05 16.50 -17.97
N ILE A 188 14.29 17.53 -17.58
CA ILE A 188 14.42 18.12 -16.24
C ILE A 188 13.91 17.13 -15.16
N TYR A 189 12.78 16.44 -15.38
CA TYR A 189 12.33 15.37 -14.48
C TYR A 189 13.33 14.22 -14.43
N ASN A 190 13.87 13.85 -15.58
CA ASN A 190 14.87 12.79 -15.70
C ASN A 190 16.15 13.14 -14.91
N GLN A 191 16.57 14.41 -14.91
CA GLN A 191 17.69 14.90 -14.12
C GLN A 191 17.40 14.84 -12.62
N VAL A 192 16.17 15.15 -12.17
CA VAL A 192 15.76 15.00 -10.77
C VAL A 192 15.84 13.54 -10.35
N ILE A 193 15.29 12.62 -11.14
CA ILE A 193 15.36 11.17 -10.82
C ILE A 193 16.80 10.67 -10.81
N ASN A 194 17.64 11.08 -11.76
CA ASN A 194 19.03 10.65 -11.79
C ASN A 194 19.84 11.17 -10.58
N SER A 195 19.54 12.40 -10.15
CA SER A 195 20.25 13.10 -9.07
C SER A 195 19.80 12.67 -7.67
N PHE A 196 18.48 12.57 -7.46
CA PHE A 196 17.86 12.32 -6.16
C PHE A 196 17.19 10.95 -6.07
N GLY A 197 17.22 10.14 -7.13
CA GLY A 197 16.58 8.82 -7.13
C GLY A 197 15.07 8.90 -7.33
N THR A 198 14.40 7.84 -6.90
CA THR A 198 12.96 7.59 -7.09
C THR A 198 12.16 7.72 -5.81
N HIS A 199 12.81 7.42 -4.69
CA HIS A 199 12.22 7.39 -3.36
C HIS A 199 13.12 8.14 -2.37
N TYR A 200 12.61 8.34 -1.17
CA TYR A 200 13.37 8.71 0.01
C TYR A 200 13.08 7.68 1.11
N VAL A 201 14.01 7.50 2.04
CA VAL A 201 13.88 6.52 3.11
C VAL A 201 13.04 7.12 4.24
N THR A 202 11.91 6.50 4.55
CA THR A 202 11.04 6.90 5.68
C THR A 202 11.35 6.13 6.96
N SER A 203 11.85 4.89 6.82
CA SER A 203 12.31 4.10 7.95
C SER A 203 13.48 3.20 7.56
N ALA A 204 14.39 2.93 8.49
CA ALA A 204 15.49 2.00 8.30
C ALA A 204 15.77 1.23 9.59
N ILE A 205 15.94 -0.09 9.50
CA ILE A 205 16.51 -0.91 10.56
C ILE A 205 18.01 -1.02 10.31
N MET A 206 18.80 -0.60 11.28
CA MET A 206 20.26 -0.50 11.21
C MET A 206 20.91 -1.66 11.96
N GLY A 207 21.91 -2.30 11.35
CA GLY A 207 22.68 -3.38 11.96
C GLY A 207 23.58 -4.09 10.95
N GLY A 208 23.43 -5.40 10.79
CA GLY A 208 24.15 -6.16 9.77
C GLY A 208 23.47 -7.46 9.37
N ALA A 209 23.78 -7.94 8.17
CA ALA A 209 23.37 -9.23 7.65
C ALA A 209 24.57 -9.97 7.03
N ALA A 210 24.68 -11.26 7.29
CA ALA A 210 25.57 -12.17 6.58
C ALA A 210 24.70 -13.20 5.85
N LYS A 211 24.71 -13.18 4.52
CA LYS A 211 23.87 -14.02 3.68
C LYS A 211 24.73 -15.04 2.92
N ILE A 212 24.27 -16.28 2.86
CA ILE A 212 24.84 -17.36 2.06
C ILE A 212 23.80 -17.77 1.04
N TYR A 213 24.12 -17.55 -0.22
CA TYR A 213 23.34 -17.98 -1.37
C TYR A 213 23.94 -19.28 -1.91
N THR A 214 23.23 -20.40 -1.73
CA THR A 214 23.67 -21.70 -2.25
C THR A 214 22.98 -21.93 -3.59
N THR A 215 23.75 -21.95 -4.69
CA THR A 215 23.26 -22.34 -6.02
C THR A 215 23.28 -23.86 -6.14
N LEU A 216 22.27 -24.46 -6.76
CA LEU A 216 22.05 -25.91 -6.82
C LEU A 216 21.66 -26.34 -8.22
N ASP A 217 22.25 -27.40 -8.75
CA ASP A 217 21.85 -27.94 -10.05
C ASP A 217 20.40 -28.42 -10.05
N GLN A 218 19.55 -27.88 -10.94
CA GLN A 218 18.14 -28.31 -10.98
C GLN A 218 17.98 -29.78 -11.39
N ASN A 219 18.93 -30.37 -12.12
CA ASN A 219 18.88 -31.81 -12.43
C ASN A 219 19.16 -32.66 -11.20
N TYR A 220 20.08 -32.22 -10.33
CA TYR A 220 20.28 -32.84 -9.03
C TYR A 220 19.01 -32.75 -8.16
N LEU A 221 18.36 -31.59 -8.13
CA LEU A 221 17.12 -31.39 -7.37
C LEU A 221 15.94 -32.27 -7.82
N LYS A 222 15.94 -32.75 -9.08
CA LYS A 222 14.94 -33.72 -9.57
C LYS A 222 15.18 -35.14 -9.06
N THR A 223 16.38 -35.43 -8.58
CA THR A 223 16.80 -36.77 -8.15
C THR A 223 16.80 -36.96 -6.65
N VAL A 224 16.68 -35.87 -5.88
CA VAL A 224 16.78 -35.86 -4.42
C VAL A 224 15.51 -35.28 -3.81
N ASP A 225 15.16 -35.78 -2.63
CA ASP A 225 14.04 -35.25 -1.87
C ASP A 225 14.29 -33.80 -1.41
N ILE A 226 13.23 -32.99 -1.39
CA ILE A 226 13.33 -31.56 -1.07
C ILE A 226 13.72 -31.32 0.39
N GLU A 227 13.25 -32.15 1.32
CA GLU A 227 13.58 -32.01 2.74
C GLU A 227 15.01 -32.47 3.03
N GLN A 228 15.48 -33.50 2.32
CA GLN A 228 16.90 -33.85 2.30
C GLN A 228 17.76 -32.70 1.79
N THR A 229 17.35 -32.05 0.70
CA THR A 229 18.06 -30.89 0.16
C THR A 229 18.12 -29.74 1.16
N LYS A 230 16.99 -29.36 1.78
CA LYS A 230 16.95 -28.33 2.84
C LYS A 230 17.85 -28.67 4.02
N THR A 231 17.85 -29.93 4.43
CA THR A 231 18.74 -30.43 5.49
C THR A 231 20.21 -30.24 5.11
N GLN A 232 20.59 -30.59 3.88
CA GLN A 232 21.95 -30.40 3.38
C GLN A 232 22.33 -28.91 3.28
N ILE A 233 21.43 -28.03 2.86
CA ILE A 233 21.63 -26.57 2.88
C ILE A 233 21.85 -26.07 4.32
N GLY A 234 21.06 -26.52 5.29
CA GLY A 234 21.22 -26.12 6.70
C GLY A 234 22.54 -26.60 7.32
N ILE A 235 22.95 -27.83 7.00
CA ILE A 235 24.28 -28.35 7.37
C ILE A 235 25.38 -27.50 6.70
N ASN A 236 25.22 -27.16 5.42
CA ASN A 236 26.19 -26.36 4.67
C ASN A 236 26.32 -24.94 5.21
N PHE A 237 25.21 -24.30 5.57
CA PHE A 237 25.20 -23.02 6.28
C PHE A 237 25.97 -23.12 7.59
N SER A 238 25.65 -24.11 8.43
CA SER A 238 26.32 -24.33 9.72
C SER A 238 27.83 -24.60 9.55
N TYR A 239 28.19 -25.36 8.51
CA TYR A 239 29.58 -25.65 8.15
C TYR A 239 30.32 -24.37 7.78
N ASN A 240 29.77 -23.55 6.89
CA ASN A 240 30.36 -22.27 6.48
C ASN A 240 30.50 -21.32 7.67
N VAL A 241 29.43 -21.12 8.47
CA VAL A 241 29.49 -20.27 9.67
C VAL A 241 30.60 -20.74 10.61
N PHE A 242 30.70 -22.05 10.87
CA PHE A 242 31.74 -22.60 11.71
C PHE A 242 33.14 -22.34 11.13
N GLN A 243 33.32 -22.63 9.85
CA GLN A 243 34.59 -22.44 9.14
C GLN A 243 35.04 -20.98 9.19
N PHE A 244 34.17 -20.03 8.84
CA PHE A 244 34.47 -18.59 8.81
C PHE A 244 34.51 -17.93 10.19
N LYS A 245 34.00 -18.59 11.23
CA LYS A 245 34.05 -18.07 12.60
C LYS A 245 35.31 -18.51 13.32
N PHE A 246 35.69 -19.78 13.20
CA PHE A 246 36.79 -20.37 13.96
C PHE A 246 38.06 -20.58 13.13
N GLY A 247 37.96 -20.51 11.80
CA GLY A 247 39.09 -20.62 10.89
C GLY A 247 39.63 -22.04 10.68
N PHE A 248 38.82 -23.06 10.97
CA PHE A 248 39.10 -24.45 10.63
C PHE A 248 37.82 -25.20 10.27
N ASN A 249 37.96 -26.23 9.44
CA ASN A 249 36.82 -27.04 8.99
C ASN A 249 36.34 -27.97 10.11
N SER A 250 35.03 -27.98 10.38
CA SER A 250 34.44 -29.00 11.26
C SER A 250 34.39 -30.34 10.53
N THR A 251 35.20 -31.31 10.95
CA THR A 251 35.22 -32.65 10.36
C THR A 251 33.85 -33.33 10.46
N ASP A 252 33.15 -33.16 11.58
CA ASP A 252 31.82 -33.72 11.82
C ASP A 252 30.76 -33.15 10.89
N LEU A 253 30.80 -31.84 10.60
CA LEU A 253 29.87 -31.20 9.67
C LEU A 253 30.23 -31.52 8.21
N ALA A 254 31.52 -31.52 7.88
CA ALA A 254 32.02 -31.86 6.55
C ALA A 254 31.66 -33.30 6.14
N GLN A 255 31.67 -34.24 7.09
CA GLN A 255 31.26 -35.63 6.85
C GLN A 255 29.74 -35.81 6.71
N LYS A 256 28.94 -34.90 7.26
CA LYS A 256 27.47 -34.92 7.14
C LYS A 256 26.97 -34.31 5.83
N LEU A 257 27.81 -33.55 5.15
CA LEU A 257 27.53 -33.03 3.81
C LEU A 257 27.66 -34.15 2.78
N ASP A 258 26.57 -34.42 2.08
CA ASP A 258 26.50 -35.40 1.02
C ASP A 258 27.43 -35.01 -0.15
N GLU A 259 28.16 -35.98 -0.70
CA GLU A 259 29.12 -35.72 -1.78
C GLU A 259 28.45 -35.31 -3.09
N ASN A 260 27.23 -35.81 -3.37
CA ASN A 260 26.48 -35.35 -4.53
C ASN A 260 25.98 -33.93 -4.31
N PHE A 261 25.55 -33.57 -3.09
CA PHE A 261 25.22 -32.19 -2.77
C PHE A 261 26.41 -31.26 -3.05
N LYS A 262 27.58 -31.54 -2.45
CA LYS A 262 28.81 -30.73 -2.64
C LYS A 262 29.18 -30.54 -4.11
N LYS A 263 29.08 -31.61 -4.91
CA LYS A 263 29.40 -31.57 -6.34
C LYS A 263 28.41 -30.71 -7.14
N ASN A 264 27.16 -30.62 -6.71
CA ASN A 264 26.09 -29.94 -7.43
C ASN A 264 25.71 -28.59 -6.82
N SER A 265 26.41 -28.15 -5.76
CA SER A 265 26.18 -26.88 -5.07
C SER A 265 27.37 -25.93 -5.15
N ASN A 266 27.13 -24.63 -5.18
CA ASN A 266 28.17 -23.61 -4.96
C ASN A 266 27.63 -22.50 -4.06
N ASP A 267 28.48 -21.94 -3.19
CA ASP A 267 28.08 -20.87 -2.27
C ASP A 267 28.60 -19.51 -2.73
N ILE A 268 27.75 -18.49 -2.58
CA ILE A 268 28.08 -17.08 -2.72
C ILE A 268 27.76 -16.43 -1.37
N ILE A 269 28.75 -15.81 -0.74
CA ILE A 269 28.63 -15.26 0.61
C ILE A 269 28.76 -13.75 0.54
N ILE A 270 27.81 -13.06 1.15
CA ILE A 270 27.78 -11.59 1.20
C ILE A 270 27.65 -11.13 2.65
N PHE A 271 28.51 -10.20 3.03
CA PHE A 271 28.48 -9.54 4.33
C PHE A 271 28.04 -8.09 4.17
N SER A 272 27.13 -7.66 5.02
CA SER A 272 26.72 -6.27 5.19
C SER A 272 26.79 -5.95 6.69
N PRO A 273 27.66 -5.05 7.16
CA PRO A 273 28.70 -4.33 6.40
C PRO A 273 29.71 -5.27 5.75
N GLU A 274 30.34 -4.81 4.67
CA GLU A 274 31.34 -5.59 3.93
C GLU A 274 32.58 -5.87 4.78
N VAL A 275 33.20 -7.03 4.55
CA VAL A 275 34.46 -7.44 5.18
C VAL A 275 35.54 -7.50 4.11
N ASP A 276 36.65 -6.79 4.36
CA ASP A 276 37.85 -6.86 3.55
C ASP A 276 38.35 -8.32 3.55
N HIS A 277 38.16 -9.05 2.45
CA HIS A 277 38.51 -10.47 2.24
C HIS A 277 37.50 -11.51 2.77
N ILE A 278 36.48 -11.80 1.97
CA ILE A 278 35.52 -12.90 2.18
C ILE A 278 36.21 -14.28 2.29
N SER A 279 37.40 -14.44 1.71
CA SER A 279 38.20 -15.66 1.82
C SER A 279 38.93 -15.81 3.17
N ASP A 280 38.87 -14.82 4.06
CA ASP A 280 39.46 -14.91 5.40
C ASP A 280 38.72 -16.00 6.21
N PRO A 281 39.43 -17.00 6.75
CA PRO A 281 38.86 -17.98 7.70
C PRO A 281 38.19 -17.36 8.95
N LYS A 282 38.34 -16.05 9.20
CA LYS A 282 37.69 -15.32 10.28
C LYS A 282 36.68 -14.26 9.81
N ALA A 283 36.31 -14.25 8.52
CA ALA A 283 35.42 -13.24 7.95
C ALA A 283 34.12 -13.06 8.75
N TRP A 284 33.54 -14.15 9.28
CA TRP A 284 32.32 -14.09 10.08
C TRP A 284 32.53 -13.39 11.43
N SER A 285 33.62 -13.72 12.12
CA SER A 285 33.99 -13.07 13.39
C SER A 285 34.32 -11.59 13.18
N THR A 286 34.99 -11.26 12.08
CA THR A 286 35.29 -9.88 11.68
C THR A 286 34.00 -9.10 11.42
N TRP A 287 33.05 -9.68 10.67
CA TRP A 287 31.73 -9.12 10.46
C TRP A 287 30.99 -8.88 11.79
N GLU A 288 30.92 -9.88 12.68
CA GLU A 288 30.29 -9.73 14.00
C GLU A 288 30.90 -8.58 14.81
N SER A 289 32.21 -8.35 14.73
CA SER A 289 32.85 -7.23 15.42
C SER A 289 32.62 -5.87 14.76
N THR A 290 32.40 -5.84 13.45
CA THR A 290 32.24 -4.60 12.66
C THR A 290 30.82 -4.05 12.75
N VAL A 291 29.81 -4.92 12.88
CA VAL A 291 28.39 -4.54 12.91
C VAL A 291 28.09 -3.48 13.98
N PRO A 292 28.54 -3.58 15.26
CA PRO A 292 28.36 -2.54 16.28
C PRO A 292 28.99 -1.18 15.94
N GLU A 293 30.08 -1.19 15.17
CA GLU A 293 30.87 0.02 14.87
C GLU A 293 30.37 0.74 13.62
N LYS A 294 29.92 -0.02 12.63
CA LYS A 294 29.51 0.50 11.31
C LYS A 294 28.19 -0.10 10.85
N PRO A 295 27.11 0.00 11.63
CA PRO A 295 25.84 -0.62 11.26
C PRO A 295 25.34 -0.07 9.92
N GLN A 296 24.82 -0.97 9.09
CA GLN A 296 24.27 -0.71 7.78
C GLN A 296 22.77 -0.99 7.77
N PRO A 297 21.99 -0.35 6.87
CA PRO A 297 20.58 -0.68 6.73
C PRO A 297 20.40 -2.15 6.33
N VAL A 298 19.64 -2.90 7.13
CA VAL A 298 19.29 -4.31 6.88
C VAL A 298 17.82 -4.49 6.48
N ASN A 299 17.00 -3.48 6.76
CA ASN A 299 15.64 -3.36 6.23
C ASN A 299 15.32 -1.87 6.04
N THR A 300 14.68 -1.47 4.94
CA THR A 300 14.27 -0.08 4.70
C THR A 300 12.82 0.01 4.28
N THR A 301 12.16 1.08 4.71
CA THR A 301 10.89 1.53 4.15
C THR A 301 11.12 2.80 3.37
N VAL A 302 10.59 2.85 2.15
CA VAL A 302 10.80 3.98 1.23
C VAL A 302 9.47 4.53 0.72
N SER A 303 9.45 5.84 0.46
CA SER A 303 8.31 6.58 -0.10
C SER A 303 8.76 7.40 -1.29
N TYR A 304 7.87 7.72 -2.23
CA TYR A 304 8.29 8.34 -3.49
C TYR A 304 8.69 9.79 -3.32
N ILE A 305 9.74 10.23 -4.01
CA ILE A 305 10.14 11.64 -3.97
C ILE A 305 9.09 12.58 -4.58
N SER A 306 8.19 12.06 -5.42
CA SER A 306 7.06 12.84 -5.94
C SER A 306 6.14 13.34 -4.83
N ASP A 307 6.06 12.65 -3.69
CA ASP A 307 5.22 13.08 -2.56
C ASP A 307 5.74 14.34 -1.88
N LEU A 308 6.99 14.73 -2.16
CA LEU A 308 7.60 15.97 -1.68
C LEU A 308 7.28 17.16 -2.58
N ALA A 309 6.68 16.93 -3.75
CA ALA A 309 6.22 17.97 -4.67
C ALA A 309 4.74 18.37 -4.43
N TYR A 310 4.24 18.17 -3.20
CA TYR A 310 2.83 18.40 -2.84
C TYR A 310 2.34 19.85 -3.06
N GLU A 311 3.25 20.83 -3.12
CA GLU A 311 2.92 22.22 -3.45
C GLU A 311 2.61 22.42 -4.95
N PHE A 312 2.96 21.44 -5.79
CA PHE A 312 2.86 21.48 -7.26
C PHE A 312 2.19 20.20 -7.79
N PRO A 313 0.85 20.06 -7.71
CA PRO A 313 0.14 18.81 -8.03
C PRO A 313 0.46 18.24 -9.41
N GLU A 314 0.63 19.10 -10.41
CA GLU A 314 0.99 18.70 -11.78
C GLU A 314 2.42 18.14 -11.86
N VAL A 315 3.36 18.78 -11.16
CA VAL A 315 4.74 18.28 -11.03
C VAL A 315 4.76 16.97 -10.26
N GLN A 316 4.01 16.86 -9.16
CA GLN A 316 3.89 15.63 -8.38
C GLN A 316 3.36 14.49 -9.25
N ALA A 317 2.26 14.69 -9.98
CA ALA A 317 1.65 13.68 -10.83
C ALA A 317 2.59 13.25 -11.98
N HIS A 318 3.26 14.21 -12.61
CA HIS A 318 4.18 13.92 -13.72
C HIS A 318 5.47 13.24 -13.23
N LEU A 319 6.01 13.68 -12.08
CA LEU A 319 7.17 13.06 -11.44
C LEU A 319 6.85 11.64 -10.98
N ARG A 320 5.67 11.41 -10.38
CA ARG A 320 5.14 10.09 -10.04
C ARG A 320 5.16 9.17 -11.25
N LYS A 321 4.53 9.61 -12.34
CA LYS A 321 4.44 8.85 -13.59
C LYS A 321 5.81 8.56 -14.19
N THR A 322 6.73 9.51 -14.12
CA THR A 322 8.11 9.36 -14.59
C THR A 322 8.88 8.34 -13.75
N ILE A 323 8.74 8.39 -12.43
CA ILE A 323 9.35 7.43 -11.51
C ILE A 323 8.81 6.03 -11.78
N GLU A 324 7.50 5.86 -11.93
CA GLU A 324 6.90 4.55 -12.18
C GLU A 324 7.31 3.98 -13.55
N PHE A 325 7.39 4.82 -14.58
CA PHE A 325 7.98 4.40 -15.85
C PHE A 325 9.41 3.92 -15.66
N TYR A 326 10.23 4.73 -14.98
CA TYR A 326 11.64 4.42 -14.74
C TYR A 326 11.81 3.10 -13.99
N LEU A 327 10.99 2.89 -12.96
CA LEU A 327 10.95 1.68 -12.15
C LEU A 327 10.52 0.43 -12.94
N ARG A 328 9.58 0.57 -13.88
CA ARG A 328 9.08 -0.53 -14.73
C ARG A 328 9.93 -0.85 -15.95
N ASN A 329 10.70 0.13 -16.44
CA ASN A 329 11.46 -0.01 -17.69
C ASN A 329 12.99 0.05 -17.50
N GLY A 330 13.47 0.40 -16.31
CA GLY A 330 14.89 0.47 -15.97
C GLY A 330 15.63 1.60 -16.69
N ARG A 331 14.90 2.50 -17.35
CA ARG A 331 15.42 3.60 -18.15
C ARG A 331 14.52 4.83 -18.05
N LEU A 332 15.14 5.99 -18.22
CA LEU A 332 14.44 7.27 -18.20
C LEU A 332 13.63 7.44 -19.50
N PRO A 333 12.41 8.01 -19.43
CA PRO A 333 11.52 8.13 -20.57
C PRO A 333 11.75 9.39 -21.41
N SER A 334 11.31 9.36 -22.67
CA SER A 334 10.96 10.53 -23.48
C SER A 334 9.56 11.06 -23.13
N ILE A 335 9.20 12.26 -23.61
CA ILE A 335 7.88 12.82 -23.33
C ILE A 335 6.75 11.98 -23.96
N ALA A 336 6.96 11.45 -25.17
CA ALA A 336 5.98 10.64 -25.87
C ALA A 336 5.67 9.32 -25.12
N GLU A 337 6.68 8.73 -24.50
CA GLU A 337 6.55 7.52 -23.68
C GLU A 337 5.77 7.78 -22.40
N ILE A 338 6.05 8.90 -21.74
CA ILE A 338 5.26 9.27 -20.56
C ILE A 338 3.82 9.58 -20.90
N GLN A 339 3.55 10.24 -22.03
CA GLN A 339 2.18 10.50 -22.45
C GLN A 339 1.37 9.20 -22.68
N SER A 340 2.03 8.11 -23.11
CA SER A 340 1.38 6.81 -23.36
C SER A 340 1.36 5.84 -22.17
N PHE A 341 2.13 6.08 -21.11
CA PHE A 341 2.24 5.17 -19.96
C PHE A 341 0.97 5.16 -19.05
N GLN A 342 0.53 3.98 -18.60
CA GLN A 342 -0.59 3.78 -17.66
C GLN A 342 -0.13 2.98 -16.43
N VAL A 343 -0.61 3.36 -15.24
CA VAL A 343 -0.15 2.86 -13.93
C VAL A 343 -1.21 1.92 -13.33
N ALA A 344 -0.79 0.79 -12.76
CA ALA A 344 -1.63 -0.19 -12.07
C ALA A 344 -1.03 -0.45 -10.67
N LEU A 345 -1.83 -0.43 -9.60
CA LEU A 345 -1.40 -0.42 -8.19
C LEU A 345 -1.77 -1.74 -7.45
N GLN A 346 -0.89 -2.33 -6.60
CA GLN A 346 -1.18 -3.35 -5.54
C GLN A 346 0.02 -3.64 -4.55
N GLU A 347 -0.26 -4.10 -3.30
CA GLU A 347 0.59 -4.08 -2.04
C GLU A 347 0.63 -5.40 -1.17
N PRO A 348 1.53 -5.56 -0.13
CA PRO A 348 1.94 -6.78 0.63
C PRO A 348 1.50 -6.93 2.16
N THR A 349 2.04 -7.97 2.85
CA THR A 349 1.73 -8.68 4.16
C THR A 349 0.89 -8.02 5.29
N GLN A 350 0.08 -8.85 5.96
CA GLN A 350 -1.29 -8.51 6.35
C GLN A 350 -1.46 -8.30 7.88
N PHE A 351 -1.36 -7.05 8.35
CA PHE A 351 -2.18 -6.61 9.48
C PHE A 351 -3.62 -7.06 9.26
N ILE A 352 -4.42 -7.19 10.34
CA ILE A 352 -5.85 -7.47 10.16
C ILE A 352 -6.41 -6.48 9.13
N PRO A 353 -6.97 -6.95 8.00
CA PRO A 353 -7.36 -6.03 6.94
C PRO A 353 -8.36 -5.02 7.48
N GLY A 354 -8.09 -3.73 7.23
CA GLY A 354 -8.82 -2.65 7.85
C GLY A 354 -8.12 -1.96 9.01
N ALA A 355 -7.01 -2.48 9.52
CA ALA A 355 -6.18 -1.76 10.50
C ALA A 355 -5.61 -0.45 9.93
N ASP A 356 -5.44 -0.38 8.61
CA ASP A 356 -5.09 0.78 7.81
C ASP A 356 -6.26 1.73 7.51
N ILE A 357 -7.48 1.35 7.90
CA ILE A 357 -8.73 2.11 7.66
C ILE A 357 -9.30 2.61 8.99
N VAL A 358 -9.45 1.75 9.99
CA VAL A 358 -10.06 2.08 11.27
C VAL A 358 -9.08 2.88 12.13
N GLY A 359 -9.55 4.02 12.62
CA GLY A 359 -8.73 5.04 13.25
C GLY A 359 -8.16 6.06 12.28
N CYS A 360 -8.49 5.92 10.99
CA CYS A 360 -7.97 6.79 9.95
C CYS A 360 -8.99 7.76 9.40
N GLY A 361 -8.45 8.86 8.86
CA GLY A 361 -9.23 9.91 8.25
C GLY A 361 -10.01 9.39 7.05
N TYR A 362 -11.13 10.03 6.77
CA TYR A 362 -11.96 9.73 5.62
C TYR A 362 -12.54 11.02 5.06
N ASP A 363 -12.37 11.24 3.77
CA ASP A 363 -13.03 12.35 3.11
C ASP A 363 -14.39 11.90 2.59
N ALA A 364 -15.46 12.28 3.30
CA ALA A 364 -16.82 11.96 2.93
C ALA A 364 -17.31 12.62 1.61
N THR A 365 -16.57 13.56 1.04
CA THR A 365 -16.94 14.19 -0.25
C THR A 365 -16.37 13.44 -1.45
N SER A 366 -15.14 12.96 -1.32
CA SER A 366 -14.43 12.19 -2.36
C SER A 366 -14.39 10.69 -2.09
N LEU A 367 -14.94 10.27 -0.94
CA LEU A 367 -15.04 8.90 -0.45
C LEU A 367 -13.72 8.15 -0.46
N SER A 368 -12.67 8.87 -0.08
CA SER A 368 -11.29 8.38 -0.05
C SER A 368 -10.78 8.23 1.37
N ASP A 369 -10.02 7.16 1.59
CA ASP A 369 -9.26 6.92 2.81
C ASP A 369 -8.10 7.92 2.93
N LYS A 370 -7.86 8.39 4.14
CA LYS A 370 -6.87 9.42 4.49
C LYS A 370 -5.98 8.93 5.62
N ARG A 371 -5.01 9.75 6.04
CA ARG A 371 -4.02 9.36 7.05
C ARG A 371 -4.65 9.03 8.40
N CYS A 372 -4.02 8.14 9.14
CA CYS A 372 -4.45 7.77 10.48
C CYS A 372 -4.27 8.91 11.49
N ILE A 373 -5.29 9.15 12.30
CA ILE A 373 -5.28 10.25 13.29
C ILE A 373 -4.96 9.76 14.70
N PHE A 374 -5.05 8.45 14.92
CA PHE A 374 -4.60 7.80 16.15
C PHE A 374 -3.22 7.25 15.97
N ASP A 375 -2.46 7.28 17.06
CA ASP A 375 -1.26 6.50 17.19
C ASP A 375 -1.65 5.07 17.57
N LEU A 376 -1.62 4.19 16.57
CA LEU A 376 -1.89 2.76 16.73
C LEU A 376 -0.59 1.98 16.98
N GLU A 377 0.54 2.66 17.19
CA GLU A 377 1.78 2.02 17.59
C GLU A 377 1.64 1.48 19.02
N GLY A 378 1.92 0.19 19.19
CA GLY A 378 1.74 -0.52 20.45
C GLY A 378 2.07 -1.99 20.31
N GLU A 379 1.83 -2.75 21.38
CA GLU A 379 1.87 -4.21 21.26
C GLU A 379 0.76 -4.65 20.30
N ASN A 380 1.04 -5.69 19.52
CA ASN A 380 0.02 -6.34 18.72
C ASN A 380 -0.44 -7.57 19.48
N TYR A 381 -1.75 -7.81 19.53
CA TYR A 381 -2.26 -9.11 19.93
C TYR A 381 -2.60 -9.93 18.69
N GLN A 382 -2.46 -11.24 18.83
CA GLN A 382 -2.94 -12.16 17.80
C GLN A 382 -4.45 -12.28 17.92
N TRP A 383 -5.13 -12.08 16.81
CA TRP A 383 -6.52 -12.46 16.67
C TRP A 383 -6.62 -13.58 15.65
N SER A 384 -7.21 -14.70 16.06
CA SER A 384 -7.53 -15.80 15.17
C SER A 384 -8.99 -15.69 14.74
N ASN A 385 -9.26 -15.91 13.46
CA ASN A 385 -10.63 -15.87 12.96
C ASN A 385 -11.49 -16.94 13.67
N PRO A 386 -12.63 -16.57 14.28
CA PRO A 386 -13.47 -17.51 15.04
C PRO A 386 -14.05 -18.63 14.17
N ASN A 387 -14.19 -18.40 12.85
CA ASN A 387 -14.72 -19.36 11.89
C ASN A 387 -13.62 -20.12 11.14
N ASP A 388 -12.36 -19.74 11.34
CA ASP A 388 -11.19 -20.45 10.82
C ASP A 388 -9.95 -20.12 11.69
N PRO A 389 -9.70 -20.88 12.76
CA PRO A 389 -8.60 -20.60 13.69
C PRO A 389 -7.20 -20.64 13.05
N THR A 390 -7.06 -21.15 11.82
CA THR A 390 -5.79 -21.17 11.09
C THR A 390 -5.42 -19.80 10.50
N ILE A 391 -6.39 -18.87 10.45
CA ILE A 391 -6.18 -17.50 9.98
C ILE A 391 -5.90 -16.64 11.20
N GLU A 392 -4.67 -16.16 11.29
CA GLU A 392 -4.22 -15.28 12.36
C GLU A 392 -3.79 -13.94 11.78
N PHE A 393 -4.25 -12.86 12.39
CA PHE A 393 -3.83 -11.51 12.06
C PHE A 393 -3.24 -10.81 13.27
N ASN A 394 -2.24 -9.97 12.99
CA ASN A 394 -1.78 -8.98 13.96
C ASN A 394 -2.82 -7.87 14.07
N VAL A 395 -3.29 -7.62 15.29
CA VAL A 395 -4.18 -6.52 15.60
C VAL A 395 -3.46 -5.55 16.54
N PRO A 396 -3.37 -4.25 16.19
CA PRO A 396 -2.90 -3.23 17.13
C PRO A 396 -3.73 -3.27 18.41
N GLU A 397 -3.09 -3.26 19.58
CA GLU A 397 -3.77 -3.25 20.90
C GLU A 397 -4.80 -2.12 21.04
N MET A 398 -4.58 -1.02 20.30
CA MET A 398 -5.48 0.13 20.23
C MET A 398 -6.72 -0.08 19.34
N LEU A 399 -6.92 -1.27 18.77
CA LEU A 399 -8.09 -1.66 18.01
C LEU A 399 -8.77 -2.89 18.63
N PHE A 400 -10.10 -2.85 18.67
CA PHE A 400 -10.92 -3.99 19.09
C PHE A 400 -11.45 -4.74 17.88
N VAL A 401 -11.19 -6.05 17.84
CA VAL A 401 -11.91 -6.96 16.93
C VAL A 401 -13.14 -7.51 17.62
N MET A 402 -14.31 -7.29 17.03
CA MET A 402 -15.54 -7.96 17.42
C MET A 402 -15.86 -9.03 16.40
N ASN A 403 -15.77 -10.29 16.83
CA ASN A 403 -16.17 -11.44 16.04
C ASN A 403 -17.64 -11.31 15.63
N LYS A 404 -17.91 -11.45 14.33
CA LYS A 404 -19.28 -11.63 13.83
C LYS A 404 -19.46 -13.11 13.49
N PRO A 405 -20.59 -13.74 13.85
CA PRO A 405 -20.93 -15.02 13.25
C PRO A 405 -20.99 -14.83 11.73
N GLU A 406 -20.62 -15.86 10.97
CA GLU A 406 -20.79 -15.81 9.51
C GLU A 406 -22.24 -15.48 9.18
N SER A 407 -22.49 -14.21 8.84
CA SER A 407 -23.82 -13.72 8.56
C SER A 407 -23.84 -13.24 7.13
N ILE A 408 -24.56 -13.98 6.31
CA ILE A 408 -24.97 -13.51 5.00
C ILE A 408 -26.16 -12.58 5.24
N THR A 409 -25.92 -11.28 5.19
CA THR A 409 -27.06 -10.35 5.16
C THR A 409 -27.56 -10.33 3.71
N LEU A 410 -28.76 -10.85 3.48
CA LEU A 410 -29.47 -10.68 2.22
C LEU A 410 -30.05 -9.27 2.21
N ASN A 411 -29.32 -8.32 1.61
CA ASN A 411 -29.95 -7.06 1.25
C ASN A 411 -30.78 -7.34 0.01
N GLY A 412 -32.09 -7.09 0.10
CA GLY A 412 -33.02 -7.37 -0.98
C GLY A 412 -32.67 -6.62 -2.25
N THR A 413 -33.23 -7.06 -3.37
CA THR A 413 -33.14 -6.31 -4.62
C THR A 413 -33.79 -4.93 -4.44
N THR A 414 -33.09 -3.85 -4.77
CA THR A 414 -33.70 -2.52 -4.83
C THR A 414 -33.83 -2.12 -6.29
N ILE A 415 -35.05 -1.81 -6.74
CA ILE A 415 -35.32 -1.39 -8.12
C ILE A 415 -35.43 0.13 -8.13
N PHE A 416 -34.56 0.78 -8.88
CA PHE A 416 -34.57 2.23 -9.04
C PHE A 416 -35.43 2.62 -10.23
N SER A 417 -36.47 3.39 -9.95
CA SER A 417 -37.38 3.87 -10.98
C SER A 417 -36.82 5.07 -11.73
N THR A 418 -36.03 5.91 -11.07
CA THR A 418 -35.38 7.08 -11.65
C THR A 418 -33.93 7.19 -11.23
N PHE A 419 -33.15 7.95 -12.01
CA PHE A 419 -31.78 8.28 -11.65
C PHE A 419 -31.72 9.06 -10.32
N ASN A 420 -32.74 9.86 -10.01
CA ASN A 420 -32.79 10.59 -8.75
C ASN A 420 -33.02 9.68 -7.55
N ASP A 421 -33.81 8.60 -7.71
CA ASP A 421 -33.98 7.58 -6.66
C ASP A 421 -32.66 6.85 -6.41
N PHE A 422 -31.96 6.51 -7.49
CA PHE A 422 -30.61 5.95 -7.40
C PHE A 422 -29.66 6.92 -6.67
N VAL A 423 -29.60 8.19 -7.07
CA VAL A 423 -28.76 9.20 -6.42
C VAL A 423 -29.12 9.34 -4.94
N LYS A 424 -30.40 9.43 -4.57
CA LYS A 424 -30.81 9.58 -3.16
C LYS A 424 -30.41 8.39 -2.29
N GLU A 425 -30.58 7.17 -2.79
CA GLU A 425 -30.27 5.95 -2.05
C GLU A 425 -28.75 5.66 -2.00
N THR A 426 -27.99 6.22 -2.94
CA THR A 426 -26.52 6.06 -3.01
C THR A 426 -25.74 7.26 -2.49
N PHE A 427 -26.42 8.38 -2.21
CA PHE A 427 -25.81 9.61 -1.72
C PHE A 427 -25.90 9.69 -0.21
N TRP A 428 -24.80 10.16 0.39
CA TRP A 428 -24.71 10.40 1.82
C TRP A 428 -25.44 11.71 2.19
N GLU A 429 -26.72 11.62 2.55
CA GLU A 429 -27.35 12.70 3.32
C GLU A 429 -26.85 12.68 4.76
N THR A 430 -26.55 13.86 5.29
CA THR A 430 -26.19 14.17 6.67
C THR A 430 -27.05 13.42 7.69
N ARG A 431 -26.61 12.24 8.12
CA ARG A 431 -26.96 11.71 9.44
C ARG A 431 -25.67 11.63 10.24
N GLU A 432 -25.66 12.28 11.40
CA GLU A 432 -24.51 12.29 12.32
C GLU A 432 -24.17 10.89 12.87
N ASP A 433 -24.97 9.87 12.52
CA ASP A 433 -24.78 8.44 12.78
C ASP A 433 -25.08 7.57 11.53
N SER A 434 -24.70 7.96 10.31
CA SER A 434 -24.97 7.08 9.16
C SER A 434 -24.02 5.87 9.11
N HIS A 435 -24.62 4.69 9.13
CA HIS A 435 -24.11 3.51 8.44
C HIS A 435 -24.34 3.75 6.94
N GLY A 436 -23.42 4.43 6.27
CA GLY A 436 -23.55 4.65 4.83
C GLY A 436 -23.05 3.44 4.08
N PHE A 437 -23.99 2.83 3.38
CA PHE A 437 -23.75 1.74 2.48
C PHE A 437 -23.51 2.32 1.08
N LEU A 438 -22.36 1.95 0.50
CA LEU A 438 -21.81 2.32 -0.82
C LEU A 438 -21.49 3.80 -1.05
N GLY A 439 -20.19 4.05 -1.11
CA GLY A 439 -19.66 5.34 -1.44
C GLY A 439 -19.59 5.67 -2.93
N PHE A 440 -20.35 6.67 -3.41
CA PHE A 440 -20.25 7.21 -4.78
C PHE A 440 -19.85 8.69 -4.98
N GLY A 441 -19.21 9.37 -4.03
CA GLY A 441 -18.55 10.67 -4.21
C GLY A 441 -17.11 10.51 -4.73
N GLY A 442 -16.75 11.11 -5.87
CA GLY A 442 -15.38 11.13 -6.41
C GLY A 442 -15.30 11.50 -7.90
N LYS A 443 -14.20 12.13 -8.35
CA LYS A 443 -14.04 12.63 -9.74
C LYS A 443 -14.10 11.54 -10.83
N HIS A 444 -13.66 10.31 -10.53
CA HIS A 444 -13.80 9.15 -11.42
C HIS A 444 -15.25 8.73 -11.71
N LYS A 445 -16.25 9.35 -11.06
CA LYS A 445 -17.65 8.91 -11.07
C LYS A 445 -18.60 9.80 -11.86
N ARG A 446 -18.15 10.92 -12.46
CA ARG A 446 -18.98 11.68 -13.43
C ARG A 446 -19.34 10.82 -14.65
N THR A 447 -18.40 10.03 -15.14
CA THR A 447 -18.64 9.10 -16.26
C THR A 447 -19.65 8.01 -15.89
N GLN A 448 -19.59 7.45 -14.68
CA GLN A 448 -20.55 6.45 -14.22
C GLN A 448 -21.97 7.05 -14.04
N TYR A 449 -22.08 8.25 -13.47
CA TYR A 449 -23.35 8.95 -13.39
C TYR A 449 -23.92 9.29 -14.77
N HIS A 450 -23.07 9.69 -15.71
CA HIS A 450 -23.47 9.90 -17.09
C HIS A 450 -23.98 8.60 -17.71
N GLU A 451 -23.23 7.50 -17.63
CA GLU A 451 -23.64 6.19 -18.14
C GLU A 451 -24.98 5.72 -17.56
N TYR A 452 -25.16 5.83 -16.24
CA TYR A 452 -26.41 5.44 -15.59
C TYR A 452 -27.55 6.34 -16.03
N TYR A 453 -27.30 7.64 -16.17
CA TYR A 453 -28.28 8.58 -16.69
C TYR A 453 -28.67 8.22 -18.13
N GLU A 454 -27.72 7.89 -19.00
CA GLU A 454 -27.98 7.42 -20.36
C GLU A 454 -28.75 6.10 -20.39
N LYS A 455 -28.36 5.11 -19.59
CA LYS A 455 -29.07 3.83 -19.51
C LYS A 455 -30.52 4.02 -19.05
N ILE A 456 -30.75 4.82 -18.00
CA ILE A 456 -32.09 5.06 -17.45
C ILE A 456 -32.97 5.86 -18.42
N TYR A 457 -32.43 6.94 -18.99
CA TYR A 457 -33.24 7.89 -19.76
C TYR A 457 -33.14 7.71 -21.27
N GLN A 458 -31.97 7.43 -21.84
CA GLN A 458 -31.82 7.27 -23.29
C GLN A 458 -32.12 5.84 -23.75
N ASN A 459 -31.68 4.83 -22.99
CA ASN A 459 -31.88 3.41 -23.34
C ASN A 459 -33.12 2.80 -22.68
N TYR A 460 -33.87 3.60 -21.90
CA TYR A 460 -35.08 3.19 -21.20
C TYR A 460 -34.91 1.95 -20.34
N GLN A 461 -33.75 1.76 -19.73
CA GLN A 461 -33.50 0.67 -18.80
C GLN A 461 -33.88 1.08 -17.38
N LYS A 462 -34.07 0.08 -16.53
CA LYS A 462 -34.19 0.20 -15.08
C LYS A 462 -33.03 -0.54 -14.45
N LEU A 463 -32.57 -0.02 -13.32
CA LEU A 463 -31.53 -0.67 -12.52
C LEU A 463 -32.20 -1.40 -11.36
N ALA A 464 -31.94 -2.69 -11.26
CA ALA A 464 -32.08 -3.44 -10.02
C ALA A 464 -30.70 -3.67 -9.42
N LEU A 465 -30.54 -3.27 -8.17
CA LEU A 465 -29.31 -3.50 -7.42
C LEU A 465 -29.52 -4.63 -6.41
N ASN A 466 -28.68 -5.66 -6.50
CA ASN A 466 -28.66 -6.78 -5.59
C ASN A 466 -27.34 -6.81 -4.83
N LEU A 467 -27.43 -6.98 -3.51
CA LEU A 467 -26.31 -6.78 -2.62
C LEU A 467 -26.25 -7.91 -1.63
N ARG A 468 -25.12 -8.59 -1.60
CA ARG A 468 -24.91 -9.69 -0.69
C ARG A 468 -23.61 -9.49 0.05
N GLN A 469 -23.72 -9.29 1.36
CA GLN A 469 -22.56 -9.10 2.22
C GLN A 469 -22.36 -10.31 3.12
N ILE A 470 -21.09 -10.68 3.30
CA ILE A 470 -20.62 -11.63 4.29
C ILE A 470 -19.68 -10.88 5.21
N THR A 471 -20.07 -10.70 6.46
CA THR A 471 -19.24 -10.01 7.45
C THR A 471 -18.58 -11.03 8.37
N TRP A 472 -17.29 -10.89 8.60
CA TRP A 472 -16.51 -11.78 9.47
C TRP A 472 -16.19 -11.15 10.82
N TYR A 473 -15.84 -9.88 10.80
CA TYR A 473 -15.51 -9.14 12.02
C TYR A 473 -15.81 -7.66 11.84
N THR A 474 -15.91 -6.97 12.96
CA THR A 474 -15.91 -5.52 13.03
C THR A 474 -14.63 -5.07 13.71
N LEU A 475 -13.91 -4.13 13.11
CA LEU A 475 -12.82 -3.41 13.77
C LEU A 475 -13.35 -2.10 14.35
N LYS A 476 -12.89 -1.74 15.55
CA LYS A 476 -13.36 -0.56 16.26
C LYS A 476 -12.26 0.11 17.06
N VAL A 477 -12.26 1.44 17.03
CA VAL A 477 -11.49 2.28 17.95
C VAL A 477 -12.15 2.25 19.33
N PRO A 478 -11.42 1.96 20.43
CA PRO A 478 -11.98 2.01 21.78
C PRO A 478 -12.62 3.36 22.07
N THR A 479 -13.78 3.34 22.71
CA THR A 479 -14.37 4.56 23.27
C THR A 479 -13.64 5.01 24.54
N PHE A 480 -13.09 4.07 25.32
CA PHE A 480 -12.30 4.33 26.52
C PHE A 480 -11.36 3.15 26.88
N PRO A 481 -10.06 3.39 27.18
CA PRO A 481 -9.37 4.66 26.94
C PRO A 481 -9.29 4.92 25.44
N LYS A 482 -9.57 6.16 25.03
CA LYS A 482 -9.43 6.56 23.63
C LYS A 482 -7.94 6.48 23.26
N PRO A 483 -7.56 5.90 22.09
CA PRO A 483 -6.17 5.87 21.69
C PRO A 483 -5.57 7.28 21.64
N PRO A 484 -4.27 7.43 21.94
CA PRO A 484 -3.60 8.70 21.80
C PRO A 484 -3.70 9.19 20.36
N LEU A 485 -3.83 10.50 20.20
CA LEU A 485 -3.78 11.08 18.86
C LEU A 485 -2.36 10.97 18.32
N ASN A 486 -2.26 10.75 17.03
CA ASN A 486 -1.01 10.78 16.32
C ASN A 486 -0.38 12.18 16.50
N LYS A 487 0.90 12.23 16.92
CA LYS A 487 1.60 13.50 17.18
C LYS A 487 1.62 14.44 15.97
N ILE A 488 1.64 13.90 14.76
CA ILE A 488 1.57 14.66 13.52
C ILE A 488 0.23 15.36 13.43
N PHE A 489 -0.87 14.62 13.65
CA PHE A 489 -2.21 15.19 13.63
C PHE A 489 -2.36 16.31 14.69
N GLU A 490 -1.86 16.09 15.90
CA GLU A 490 -1.86 17.11 16.97
C GLU A 490 -1.06 18.37 16.59
N GLN A 491 0.11 18.20 15.97
CA GLN A 491 0.93 19.31 15.51
C GLN A 491 0.28 20.04 14.33
N SER A 492 -0.31 19.32 13.38
CA SER A 492 -1.01 19.89 12.24
C SER A 492 -2.19 20.76 12.69
N ILE A 493 -2.94 20.36 13.72
CA ILE A 493 -4.01 21.19 14.31
C ILE A 493 -3.44 22.50 14.85
N LYS A 494 -2.31 22.46 15.57
CA LYS A 494 -1.70 23.66 16.16
C LYS A 494 -1.21 24.66 15.11
N MET A 495 -0.92 24.18 13.90
CA MET A 495 -0.48 24.99 12.77
C MET A 495 -1.63 25.60 11.96
N LEU A 496 -2.88 25.16 12.17
CA LEU A 496 -4.02 25.72 11.46
C LEU A 496 -4.30 27.17 11.89
N PRO A 497 -4.70 28.05 10.95
CA PRO A 497 -5.23 29.37 11.27
C PRO A 497 -6.41 29.29 12.26
N THR A 498 -6.61 30.33 13.06
CA THR A 498 -7.69 30.40 14.05
C THR A 498 -9.05 30.78 13.45
N GLU A 499 -9.09 31.19 12.18
CA GLU A 499 -10.30 31.59 11.45
C GLU A 499 -10.25 30.97 10.06
N PHE A 500 -11.41 30.70 9.45
CA PHE A 500 -11.51 30.23 8.07
C PHE A 500 -12.04 31.35 7.16
N ASN A 501 -11.25 31.74 6.17
CA ASN A 501 -11.60 32.73 5.17
C ASN A 501 -10.90 32.43 3.83
N GLU A 502 -11.20 33.20 2.78
CA GLU A 502 -10.64 32.96 1.44
C GLU A 502 -9.10 32.97 1.41
N GLN A 503 -8.46 33.84 2.19
CA GLN A 503 -6.99 34.02 2.19
C GLN A 503 -6.24 32.83 2.78
N ASN A 504 -6.86 32.11 3.72
CA ASN A 504 -6.23 30.99 4.42
C ASN A 504 -6.90 29.64 4.16
N SER A 505 -7.92 29.61 3.28
CA SER A 505 -8.65 28.42 2.88
C SER A 505 -7.74 27.27 2.41
N GLN A 506 -6.62 27.57 1.77
CA GLN A 506 -5.64 26.59 1.31
C GLN A 506 -5.08 25.72 2.45
N PHE A 507 -4.82 26.27 3.63
CA PHE A 507 -4.29 25.49 4.77
C PHE A 507 -5.28 24.44 5.25
N PHE A 508 -6.57 24.82 5.31
CA PHE A 508 -7.64 23.89 5.67
C PHE A 508 -7.87 22.85 4.58
N ASN A 509 -7.80 23.24 3.31
CA ASN A 509 -7.91 22.31 2.18
C ASN A 509 -6.80 21.25 2.24
N GLN A 510 -5.54 21.64 2.47
CA GLN A 510 -4.42 20.70 2.61
C GLN A 510 -4.57 19.79 3.84
N PHE A 511 -5.04 20.34 4.96
CA PHE A 511 -5.32 19.54 6.16
C PHE A 511 -6.41 18.49 5.90
N ILE A 512 -7.51 18.88 5.25
CA ILE A 512 -8.62 17.99 4.89
C ILE A 512 -8.20 17.00 3.81
N GLU A 513 -7.30 17.40 2.90
CA GLU A 513 -6.74 16.49 1.91
C GLU A 513 -5.89 15.39 2.56
N ALA A 514 -5.16 15.72 3.63
CA ALA A 514 -4.31 14.80 4.38
C ALA A 514 -5.08 13.89 5.36
N PHE A 515 -6.07 14.44 6.08
CA PHE A 515 -6.76 13.76 7.19
C PHE A 515 -8.28 13.57 6.98
N GLY A 516 -8.84 14.09 5.90
CA GLY A 516 -10.26 13.94 5.56
C GLY A 516 -11.18 14.91 6.28
N THR A 517 -12.48 14.65 6.15
CA THR A 517 -13.55 15.40 6.84
C THR A 517 -14.10 14.64 8.04
N HIS A 518 -13.89 13.33 8.08
CA HIS A 518 -14.36 12.39 9.08
C HIS A 518 -13.23 11.45 9.49
N VAL A 519 -13.49 10.62 10.48
CA VAL A 519 -12.63 9.52 10.93
C VAL A 519 -13.45 8.25 10.95
N VAL A 520 -12.90 7.17 10.41
CA VAL A 520 -13.49 5.83 10.53
C VAL A 520 -13.23 5.32 11.94
N ILE A 521 -14.26 5.26 12.78
CA ILE A 521 -14.11 4.76 14.16
C ILE A 521 -14.50 3.29 14.29
N GLU A 522 -15.21 2.75 13.31
CA GLU A 522 -15.68 1.38 13.27
C GLU A 522 -15.84 0.96 11.81
N GLY A 523 -15.52 -0.28 11.48
CA GLY A 523 -15.72 -0.83 10.14
C GLY A 523 -16.08 -2.30 10.19
N ASP A 524 -17.04 -2.71 9.36
CA ASP A 524 -17.37 -4.12 9.15
C ASP A 524 -16.54 -4.66 7.99
N PHE A 525 -15.89 -5.80 8.19
CA PHE A 525 -14.94 -6.37 7.25
C PHE A 525 -15.38 -7.75 6.78
N GLY A 526 -15.28 -7.96 5.47
CA GLY A 526 -15.61 -9.23 4.84
C GLY A 526 -15.71 -9.11 3.33
N GLY A 527 -16.78 -9.63 2.74
CA GLY A 527 -16.97 -9.66 1.29
C GLY A 527 -18.32 -9.11 0.88
N LEU A 528 -18.37 -8.42 -0.25
CA LEU A 528 -19.60 -7.88 -0.84
C LEU A 528 -19.71 -8.29 -2.31
N VAL A 529 -20.86 -8.86 -2.67
CA VAL A 529 -21.33 -8.89 -4.05
C VAL A 529 -22.14 -7.64 -4.27
N TYR A 530 -21.69 -6.85 -5.22
CA TYR A 530 -22.43 -5.72 -5.75
C TYR A 530 -22.85 -6.09 -7.17
N ALA A 531 -24.15 -6.33 -7.38
CA ALA A 531 -24.65 -6.79 -8.67
C ALA A 531 -25.76 -5.88 -9.20
N GLU A 532 -25.59 -5.50 -10.46
CA GLU A 532 -26.47 -4.65 -11.23
C GLU A 532 -27.19 -5.48 -12.29
N ASP A 533 -28.51 -5.49 -12.24
CA ASP A 533 -29.36 -5.98 -13.31
C ASP A 533 -29.98 -4.76 -14.01
N TRP A 534 -29.50 -4.48 -15.22
CA TRP A 534 -30.11 -3.48 -16.09
C TRP A 534 -31.13 -4.17 -16.97
N PHE A 535 -32.37 -3.71 -16.97
CA PHE A 535 -33.42 -4.37 -17.76
C PHE A 535 -34.32 -3.35 -18.41
N GLU A 536 -34.87 -3.67 -19.58
CA GLU A 536 -35.74 -2.75 -20.28
C GLU A 536 -36.96 -2.39 -19.41
N SER A 537 -37.26 -1.10 -19.29
CA SER A 537 -38.41 -0.60 -18.53
C SER A 537 -39.75 -1.16 -19.02
N CYS A 538 -39.81 -1.63 -20.27
CA CYS A 538 -40.97 -2.30 -20.85
C CYS A 538 -41.37 -3.58 -20.08
N LEU A 539 -40.43 -4.26 -19.44
CA LEU A 539 -40.69 -5.47 -18.66
C LEU A 539 -41.61 -5.18 -17.48
N LEU A 540 -41.55 -3.98 -16.88
CA LEU A 540 -42.48 -3.56 -15.81
C LEU A 540 -43.89 -3.23 -16.32
N ASN A 541 -44.08 -3.08 -17.63
CA ASN A 541 -45.39 -2.92 -18.23
C ASN A 541 -46.01 -4.28 -18.62
N MET A 542 -45.17 -5.30 -18.83
CA MET A 542 -45.59 -6.64 -19.23
C MET A 542 -45.75 -7.58 -18.03
N HIS A 543 -44.95 -7.37 -17.00
CA HIS A 543 -44.89 -8.16 -15.77
C HIS A 543 -44.87 -7.24 -14.56
N ASP A 544 -45.30 -7.73 -13.41
CA ASP A 544 -45.20 -6.97 -12.17
C ASP A 544 -43.78 -7.00 -11.58
N GLU A 545 -43.52 -6.12 -10.61
CA GLU A 545 -42.22 -6.02 -9.96
C GLU A 545 -41.84 -7.32 -9.23
N ILE A 546 -42.82 -8.10 -8.78
CA ILE A 546 -42.61 -9.39 -8.09
C ILE A 546 -41.98 -10.37 -9.08
N TRP A 547 -42.53 -10.49 -10.29
CA TRP A 547 -41.96 -11.33 -11.35
C TRP A 547 -40.54 -10.91 -11.70
N ILE A 548 -40.27 -9.61 -11.83
CA ILE A 548 -38.92 -9.11 -12.11
C ILE A 548 -37.95 -9.51 -10.99
N ARG A 549 -38.35 -9.33 -9.73
CA ARG A 549 -37.57 -9.76 -8.56
C ARG A 549 -37.35 -11.27 -8.54
N GLU A 550 -38.32 -12.07 -8.97
CA GLU A 550 -38.16 -13.52 -9.11
C GLU A 550 -37.16 -13.90 -10.21
N GLU A 551 -37.22 -13.26 -11.38
CA GLU A 551 -36.27 -13.50 -12.48
C GLU A 551 -34.84 -13.13 -12.10
N ILE A 552 -34.68 -11.96 -11.48
CA ILE A 552 -33.43 -11.52 -10.86
C ILE A 552 -32.98 -12.57 -9.84
N SER A 553 -33.85 -12.96 -8.91
CA SER A 553 -33.53 -13.97 -7.89
C SER A 553 -33.09 -15.32 -8.46
N LYS A 554 -33.70 -15.78 -9.57
CA LYS A 554 -33.27 -17.01 -10.29
C LYS A 554 -31.84 -16.89 -10.83
N ARG A 555 -31.43 -15.68 -11.26
CA ARG A 555 -30.04 -15.40 -11.67
C ARG A 555 -29.05 -15.61 -10.52
N TYR A 556 -29.49 -15.38 -9.28
CA TYR A 556 -28.68 -15.56 -8.07
C TYR A 556 -28.89 -16.91 -7.35
N ASP A 557 -29.79 -17.77 -7.82
CA ASP A 557 -30.09 -19.09 -7.23
C ASP A 557 -28.89 -20.07 -7.21
N PRO A 558 -27.97 -20.08 -8.20
CA PRO A 558 -26.73 -20.87 -8.11
C PRO A 558 -25.88 -20.54 -6.87
N PHE A 559 -26.08 -19.38 -6.25
CA PHE A 559 -25.35 -18.92 -5.06
C PHE A 559 -26.01 -19.32 -3.73
N GLY A 560 -27.00 -20.21 -3.75
CA GLY A 560 -27.60 -20.79 -2.55
C GLY A 560 -28.66 -19.93 -1.86
N CYS A 561 -29.21 -18.91 -2.53
CA CYS A 561 -30.23 -18.01 -1.95
C CYS A 561 -31.55 -18.71 -1.58
N PHE A 562 -31.87 -19.87 -2.20
CA PHE A 562 -33.08 -20.66 -1.90
C PHE A 562 -32.81 -22.12 -1.50
N ARG A 563 -31.56 -22.49 -1.16
CA ARG A 563 -31.25 -23.82 -0.63
C ARG A 563 -31.64 -23.94 0.85
N LYS A 564 -32.93 -23.87 1.15
CA LYS A 564 -33.53 -24.40 2.39
C LYS A 564 -34.38 -25.61 2.03
N ASP A 565 -33.71 -26.72 1.72
CA ASP A 565 -34.08 -28.09 2.08
C ASP A 565 -33.32 -29.09 1.20
N SER A 566 -32.45 -29.85 1.84
CA SER A 566 -31.55 -30.84 1.24
C SER A 566 -32.25 -32.08 0.67
N THR A 567 -33.59 -32.07 0.50
CA THR A 567 -34.36 -33.27 0.14
C THR A 567 -35.08 -33.19 -1.20
N LYS A 568 -35.00 -32.10 -1.97
CA LYS A 568 -35.54 -32.05 -3.35
C LYS A 568 -34.62 -31.29 -4.29
N GLN A 569 -33.65 -32.01 -4.85
CA GLN A 569 -32.89 -31.60 -6.03
C GLN A 569 -33.77 -31.73 -7.28
N THR A 570 -34.81 -30.91 -7.41
CA THR A 570 -35.70 -30.92 -8.58
C THR A 570 -35.89 -29.52 -9.12
N ASP A 571 -35.36 -29.31 -10.32
CA ASP A 571 -35.54 -28.18 -11.23
C ASP A 571 -35.13 -26.80 -10.71
N VAL A 572 -33.82 -26.50 -10.83
CA VAL A 572 -33.34 -25.10 -10.84
C VAL A 572 -34.09 -24.39 -11.97
N LYS A 573 -35.01 -23.50 -11.62
CA LYS A 573 -35.77 -22.71 -12.61
C LYS A 573 -34.79 -21.80 -13.35
N GLN A 574 -34.54 -22.11 -14.62
CA GLN A 574 -33.77 -21.22 -15.48
C GLN A 574 -34.47 -19.86 -15.60
N ILE A 575 -33.69 -18.79 -15.70
CA ILE A 575 -34.17 -17.45 -16.05
C ILE A 575 -34.95 -17.58 -17.37
N SER A 576 -36.10 -16.90 -17.46
CA SER A 576 -36.88 -16.84 -18.69
C SER A 576 -36.03 -16.30 -19.85
N VAL A 577 -36.26 -16.86 -21.04
CA VAL A 577 -35.60 -16.38 -22.27
C VAL A 577 -35.92 -14.90 -22.50
N GLU A 578 -37.14 -14.48 -22.19
CA GLU A 578 -37.59 -13.09 -22.27
C GLU A 578 -36.77 -12.15 -21.38
N PHE A 579 -36.64 -12.45 -20.08
CA PHE A 579 -35.84 -11.61 -19.19
C PHE A 579 -34.38 -11.61 -19.63
N LYS A 580 -33.82 -12.77 -20.01
CA LYS A 580 -32.44 -12.89 -20.47
C LYS A 580 -32.13 -12.07 -21.73
N GLN A 581 -33.07 -11.95 -22.66
CA GLN A 581 -32.90 -11.16 -23.89
C GLN A 581 -33.05 -9.65 -23.67
N ASN A 582 -33.76 -9.24 -22.61
CA ASN A 582 -34.08 -7.84 -22.32
C ASN A 582 -33.44 -7.34 -21.02
N SER A 583 -32.37 -8.01 -20.57
CA SER A 583 -31.58 -7.58 -19.42
C SER A 583 -30.09 -7.84 -19.60
N GLU A 584 -29.30 -6.97 -18.99
CA GLU A 584 -27.86 -7.05 -18.82
C GLU A 584 -27.53 -7.28 -17.34
N PHE A 585 -26.39 -7.92 -17.11
CA PHE A 585 -25.92 -8.27 -15.77
C PHE A 585 -24.47 -7.84 -15.59
N HIS A 586 -24.20 -7.11 -14.52
CA HIS A 586 -22.86 -6.80 -14.09
C HIS A 586 -22.72 -7.13 -12.61
N ALA A 587 -21.61 -7.74 -12.23
CA ALA A 587 -21.32 -7.98 -10.82
C ALA A 587 -19.87 -7.64 -10.50
N LEU A 588 -19.69 -7.03 -9.34
CA LEU A 588 -18.43 -6.74 -8.71
C LEU A 588 -18.35 -7.52 -7.41
N LEU A 589 -17.25 -8.25 -7.24
CA LEU A 589 -16.89 -8.91 -6.00
C LEU A 589 -15.90 -8.01 -5.28
N LEU A 590 -16.19 -7.66 -4.02
CA LEU A 590 -15.30 -6.91 -3.15
C LEU A 590 -14.83 -7.82 -2.02
N GLY A 591 -13.52 -7.93 -1.83
CA GLY A 591 -12.91 -8.88 -0.90
C GLY A 591 -12.74 -10.27 -1.50
N GLY A 592 -11.86 -11.07 -0.89
CA GLY A 592 -11.41 -12.35 -1.44
C GLY A 592 -10.40 -12.18 -2.57
N THR A 593 -10.29 -13.18 -3.44
CA THR A 593 -9.45 -13.09 -4.65
C THR A 593 -10.27 -12.59 -5.83
N ASP A 594 -9.88 -11.45 -6.41
CA ASP A 594 -10.60 -10.75 -7.49
C ASP A 594 -10.68 -11.55 -8.81
N SER A 595 -10.00 -12.69 -8.89
CA SER A 595 -9.91 -13.57 -10.08
C SER A 595 -10.94 -14.71 -10.10
N ILE A 596 -11.82 -14.83 -9.10
CA ILE A 596 -12.84 -15.90 -9.06
C ILE A 596 -14.11 -15.43 -9.78
N PRO A 597 -14.57 -16.14 -10.84
CA PRO A 597 -15.83 -15.80 -11.49
C PRO A 597 -16.99 -16.01 -10.51
N LEU A 598 -18.04 -15.19 -10.62
CA LEU A 598 -19.20 -15.26 -9.71
C LEU A 598 -19.83 -16.66 -9.63
N SER A 599 -19.78 -17.43 -10.73
CA SER A 599 -20.25 -18.84 -10.78
C SER A 599 -19.55 -19.76 -9.78
N ASP A 600 -18.34 -19.42 -9.36
CA ASP A 600 -17.51 -20.16 -8.41
C ASP A 600 -17.60 -19.56 -7.00
N TRP A 601 -18.79 -19.07 -6.63
CA TRP A 601 -19.10 -18.47 -5.34
C TRP A 601 -18.60 -19.28 -4.13
N ASP A 602 -18.77 -20.60 -4.17
CA ASP A 602 -18.34 -21.51 -3.10
C ASP A 602 -16.81 -21.50 -2.90
N LYS A 603 -16.03 -21.02 -3.88
CA LYS A 603 -14.59 -20.77 -3.77
C LYS A 603 -14.29 -19.33 -3.35
N TRP A 604 -15.10 -18.35 -3.78
CA TRP A 604 -14.94 -16.96 -3.38
C TRP A 604 -15.18 -16.76 -1.88
N VAL A 605 -16.27 -17.29 -1.33
CA VAL A 605 -16.62 -17.09 0.08
C VAL A 605 -15.49 -17.48 1.05
N PRO A 606 -14.86 -18.66 0.93
CA PRO A 606 -13.69 -18.99 1.75
C PRO A 606 -12.52 -18.02 1.54
N SER A 607 -12.27 -17.54 0.32
CA SER A 607 -11.19 -16.61 0.02
C SER A 607 -11.37 -15.25 0.72
N VAL A 608 -12.61 -14.82 0.95
CA VAL A 608 -12.93 -13.57 1.67
C VAL A 608 -12.35 -13.58 3.08
N LYS A 609 -12.22 -14.76 3.72
CA LYS A 609 -11.60 -14.86 5.05
C LYS A 609 -10.14 -14.42 5.05
N TYR A 610 -9.44 -14.63 3.93
CA TYR A 610 -8.02 -14.33 3.76
C TYR A 610 -7.78 -12.92 3.21
N ASN A 611 -8.75 -12.31 2.53
CA ASN A 611 -8.63 -10.94 2.01
C ASN A 611 -9.92 -10.13 2.19
N PRO A 612 -10.40 -9.93 3.43
CA PRO A 612 -11.59 -9.13 3.67
C PRO A 612 -11.38 -7.65 3.31
N LYS A 613 -12.45 -6.99 2.86
CA LYS A 613 -12.50 -5.55 2.58
C LYS A 613 -13.55 -4.88 3.46
N ALA A 614 -13.42 -3.57 3.65
CA ALA A 614 -14.39 -2.78 4.39
C ALA A 614 -15.73 -2.76 3.63
N LEU A 615 -16.80 -3.22 4.28
CA LEU A 615 -18.16 -3.30 3.76
C LEU A 615 -19.00 -2.09 4.17
N ASN A 616 -18.84 -1.69 5.43
CA ASN A 616 -19.52 -0.57 6.06
C ASN A 616 -18.54 0.14 7.00
N ARG A 617 -18.75 1.45 7.20
CA ARG A 617 -17.90 2.31 8.02
C ARG A 617 -18.77 3.20 8.88
N LYS A 618 -18.48 3.26 10.18
CA LYS A 618 -19.00 4.30 11.06
C LYS A 618 -18.04 5.48 11.05
N LEU A 619 -18.54 6.61 10.55
CA LEU A 619 -17.79 7.85 10.45
C LEU A 619 -18.15 8.79 11.58
N VAL A 620 -17.15 9.48 12.13
CA VAL A 620 -17.35 10.58 13.08
C VAL A 620 -16.67 11.82 12.52
N PRO A 621 -17.26 13.04 12.64
CA PRO A 621 -16.61 14.27 12.19
C PRO A 621 -15.19 14.41 12.76
N LEU A 622 -14.24 14.77 11.91
CA LEU A 622 -12.82 14.92 12.29
C LEU A 622 -12.64 15.94 13.43
N THR A 623 -13.51 16.95 13.47
CA THR A 623 -13.54 18.02 14.48
C THR A 623 -13.85 17.51 15.90
N ASN A 624 -14.40 16.30 16.06
CA ASN A 624 -14.58 15.67 17.37
C ASN A 624 -13.26 15.22 18.02
N PHE A 625 -12.17 15.18 17.24
CA PHE A 625 -10.82 14.84 17.69
C PHE A 625 -9.94 16.08 17.87
N VAL A 626 -10.48 17.27 17.60
CA VAL A 626 -9.78 18.54 17.77
C VAL A 626 -10.11 19.13 19.15
N PRO A 627 -9.10 19.60 19.92
CA PRO A 627 -9.34 20.33 21.16
C PRO A 627 -10.28 21.53 20.96
N ASN A 628 -11.11 21.85 21.95
CA ASN A 628 -12.00 23.01 21.87
C ASN A 628 -11.16 24.31 21.76
N GLY A 629 -11.53 25.17 20.81
CA GLY A 629 -10.85 26.44 20.55
C GLY A 629 -11.10 26.95 19.13
N PRO A 630 -10.56 28.14 18.77
CA PRO A 630 -10.81 28.79 17.48
C PRO A 630 -10.47 27.91 16.27
N GLN A 631 -9.40 27.11 16.34
CA GLN A 631 -9.01 26.20 15.25
C GLN A 631 -10.07 25.13 14.96
N LYS A 632 -10.77 24.64 15.99
CA LYS A 632 -11.86 23.67 15.82
C LYS A 632 -13.05 24.31 15.10
N ASP A 633 -13.40 25.54 15.47
CA ASP A 633 -14.50 26.27 14.86
C ASP A 633 -14.19 26.61 13.41
N ALA A 634 -12.96 27.09 13.14
CA ALA A 634 -12.48 27.35 11.79
C ALA A 634 -12.43 26.09 10.92
N LEU A 635 -11.93 24.96 11.44
CA LEU A 635 -11.93 23.70 10.71
C LEU A 635 -13.35 23.19 10.46
N SER A 636 -14.27 23.35 11.41
CA SER A 636 -15.68 22.99 11.24
C SER A 636 -16.33 23.80 10.12
N ALA A 637 -16.07 25.11 10.07
CA ALA A 637 -16.52 25.97 8.99
C ALA A 637 -15.93 25.57 7.62
N ALA A 638 -14.64 25.24 7.57
CA ALA A 638 -13.97 24.79 6.36
C ALA A 638 -14.56 23.47 5.82
N ILE A 639 -14.74 22.47 6.69
CA ILE A 639 -15.37 21.19 6.32
C ILE A 639 -16.80 21.42 5.82
N LEU A 640 -17.57 22.30 6.47
CA LEU A 640 -18.93 22.62 6.03
C LEU A 640 -18.94 23.27 4.64
N ALA A 641 -18.05 24.23 4.39
CA ALA A 641 -17.93 24.92 3.11
C ALA A 641 -17.59 23.95 1.96
N ILE A 642 -16.62 23.06 2.16
CA ILE A 642 -16.25 22.03 1.16
C ILE A 642 -17.42 21.10 0.86
N ARG A 643 -18.18 20.70 1.88
CA ARG A 643 -19.36 19.83 1.70
C ARG A 643 -20.46 20.53 0.92
N GLN A 644 -20.73 21.81 1.21
CA GLN A 644 -21.71 22.60 0.48
C GLN A 644 -21.29 22.80 -0.98
N GLN A 645 -20.01 23.06 -1.22
CA GLN A 645 -19.47 23.15 -2.57
C GLN A 645 -19.64 21.83 -3.32
N ALA A 646 -19.28 20.69 -2.72
CA ALA A 646 -19.43 19.38 -3.35
C ALA A 646 -20.89 19.06 -3.70
N ALA A 647 -21.84 19.37 -2.81
CA ALA A 647 -23.27 19.21 -3.06
C ALA A 647 -23.74 20.09 -4.24
N SER A 648 -23.36 21.38 -4.26
CA SER A 648 -23.72 22.31 -5.32
C SER A 648 -23.15 21.91 -6.68
N GLU A 649 -21.89 21.45 -6.73
CA GLU A 649 -21.27 20.93 -7.95
C GLU A 649 -22.00 19.70 -8.49
N GLN A 650 -22.47 18.82 -7.60
CA GLN A 650 -23.24 17.64 -7.98
C GLN A 650 -24.62 18.02 -8.53
N GLU A 651 -25.37 18.89 -7.85
CA GLU A 651 -26.66 19.38 -8.32
C GLU A 651 -26.55 20.06 -9.69
N SER A 652 -25.50 20.87 -9.87
CA SER A 652 -25.21 21.53 -11.15
C SER A 652 -24.95 20.51 -12.26
N TYR A 653 -24.22 19.43 -11.95
CA TYR A 653 -23.94 18.37 -12.92
C TYR A 653 -25.19 17.56 -13.29
N ILE A 654 -26.03 17.20 -12.31
CA ILE A 654 -27.31 16.52 -12.57
C ILE A 654 -28.21 17.40 -13.45
N SER A 655 -28.29 18.69 -13.14
CA SER A 655 -29.04 19.66 -13.93
C SER A 655 -28.51 19.76 -15.36
N TYR A 656 -27.19 19.74 -15.54
CA TYR A 656 -26.56 19.71 -16.87
C TYR A 656 -26.96 18.45 -17.66
N LEU A 657 -26.91 17.26 -17.05
CA LEU A 657 -27.32 16.00 -17.70
C LEU A 657 -28.77 16.06 -18.19
N GLN A 658 -29.66 16.65 -17.37
CA GLN A 658 -31.06 16.85 -17.73
C GLN A 658 -31.28 17.81 -18.90
N GLN A 659 -30.39 18.78 -19.10
CA GLN A 659 -30.48 19.72 -20.22
C GLN A 659 -30.02 19.09 -21.54
N ILE A 660 -28.92 18.34 -21.53
CA ILE A 660 -28.34 17.78 -22.76
C ILE A 660 -29.04 16.49 -23.20
N ALA A 661 -29.65 15.77 -22.27
CA ALA A 661 -30.38 14.53 -22.50
C ALA A 661 -31.69 14.56 -21.69
N PRO A 662 -32.68 15.37 -22.11
CA PRO A 662 -33.96 15.44 -21.41
C PRO A 662 -34.62 14.06 -21.43
N PRO A 663 -35.28 13.64 -20.32
CA PRO A 663 -35.95 12.35 -20.26
C PRO A 663 -36.92 12.22 -21.44
N PRO A 664 -36.70 11.29 -22.38
CA PRO A 664 -37.63 11.12 -23.47
C PRO A 664 -38.94 10.49 -22.97
N LYS A 665 -40.02 10.65 -23.73
CA LYS A 665 -41.28 9.95 -23.42
C LYS A 665 -41.02 8.44 -23.48
N PRO A 666 -41.45 7.63 -22.51
CA PRO A 666 -41.19 6.19 -22.52
C PRO A 666 -41.75 5.55 -23.80
N ILE A 667 -40.88 4.95 -24.62
CA ILE A 667 -41.26 4.22 -25.83
C ILE A 667 -40.91 2.74 -25.64
N CYS A 668 -41.93 1.88 -25.61
CA CYS A 668 -41.77 0.43 -25.70
C CYS A 668 -41.54 0.03 -27.17
N SER A 669 -40.30 -0.30 -27.54
CA SER A 669 -40.00 -0.92 -28.86
C SER A 669 -40.67 -2.29 -29.03
N LEU A 670 -40.86 -3.05 -27.94
CA LEU A 670 -41.56 -4.35 -27.96
C LEU A 670 -43.07 -4.26 -28.29
N GLN A 671 -43.69 -3.09 -28.18
CA GLN A 671 -45.07 -2.89 -28.64
C GLN A 671 -45.17 -2.70 -30.16
N GLN A 672 -44.07 -2.35 -30.86
CA GLN A 672 -44.09 -2.21 -32.32
C GLN A 672 -43.96 -3.55 -33.06
N ALA A 673 -43.52 -4.62 -32.39
CA ALA A 673 -43.40 -5.96 -32.96
C ALA A 673 -44.70 -6.81 -32.87
N LYS A 674 -45.76 -6.30 -32.22
CA LYS A 674 -47.07 -6.98 -32.08
C LYS A 674 -48.24 -6.20 -32.68
N ILE A 675 -48.01 -5.44 -33.75
CA ILE A 675 -49.10 -5.09 -34.67
C ILE A 675 -49.02 -6.08 -35.85
N PRO A 676 -49.75 -7.21 -35.82
CA PRO A 676 -49.93 -7.98 -37.04
C PRO A 676 -50.60 -7.07 -38.07
N SER A 677 -50.08 -7.08 -39.30
CA SER A 677 -50.61 -6.42 -40.48
C SER A 677 -51.96 -7.01 -40.92
N PHE A 678 -52.94 -7.02 -40.03
CA PHE A 678 -54.33 -7.30 -40.35
C PHE A 678 -55.11 -5.99 -40.37
N LEU A 679 -54.81 -5.16 -41.36
CA LEU A 679 -55.72 -4.17 -41.93
C LEU A 679 -55.23 -3.82 -43.36
N GLU A 680 -55.19 -4.83 -44.22
CA GLU A 680 -55.57 -4.66 -45.62
C GLU A 680 -56.84 -5.50 -45.85
N LYS A 681 -57.98 -4.82 -45.76
CA LYS A 681 -59.13 -5.00 -46.64
C LYS A 681 -59.90 -3.71 -46.73
#